data_AF-A0AAJ4Y676-F1
#
_entry.id   AF-A0AAJ4Y676-F1
#
_cell.length_a   1.000
_cell.length_b   1.000
_cell.length_c   1.000
_cell.angle_alpha   90.00
_cell.angle_beta   90.00
_cell.angle_gamma   90.00
#
_symmetry.space_group_name_H-M   'P 1'
#
loop_
_entity.id
_entity.type
_entity.pdbx_description
1 polymer ?
#
loop_
_entity_poly.entity_id
_entity_poly.type
_entity_poly.pdbx_seq_one_letter_code
_entity_poly.pdbx_strand_id
1 'polypeptide(L)'
;MTAMTAMSRSRRRVVAAVSALLAALVLALLPLPSAATSAAAADGAGEDSSVTVTGKQGRYDDFSKLKVTVHQTKNLRSQGVRVTWQGGAPTIDGQNAAVNFLQIMQCWGDDPAGPDRDQCVFGGDGSILGAGNGRLVGTDPGETQYPGGFVPFRPFGDLPPTKSSHDFTYFGPLDTNEQRFARTYADGTGEVTFEAQDGIQASHLGCGMNTAPAGSDPVPRHCWLVVVPRGTHDADGTEITKPNQAGNSLQSSPLSATNWAQRMVVRLDFQPVDAFCPQGQPELPTVGSELMTDAVTSWQPKLCSSTGNTFAFTQGGEEEARGQVLSTSADAPLLGFTVDPVARPEDGSKVVHAPVAVSGLAIAFFIEGPSGVVQGMKLNPRLVAKMLTHSYAEDVTLGATPDYLIGNSTSLVTDPEFKELNPGFPRLTNHQLRSLMVPLQSSDTTRIVWNWLQSDADARGFLSGTKDRWGMRVNRYFQDLKLAENSTLTDYPKVDPTTTPALGNGTPPLSYAITDLDPYTADLHDGALRTRRGNNTRTIQWQSGDTAQSPAKLINDAPMSGQRAVMAIVDAASAERYGLTTAALRNADGNFVKPSAATLTADVATMRPSSEDASVLKPDPARAKGQAYPLTAVAYAAASVNQDAKARKAYARFIRYAAGSGQTLGVSAGQLPFGYAPLPAQQRLQARTAADALERGATVTGPPSGGSNQGDTGGPGSGAGTGGTSSGGGTGGASGGGTGGGATPSASDSAAAVSGSAPPSSGPQ
;
A
#
# COMPACT_ATOMS: atom_id res chain seq x y z
N MET A 1 -16.12 -5.90 86.01
CA MET A 1 -15.51 -5.36 84.79
C MET A 1 -14.51 -6.39 84.27
N THR A 2 -14.36 -6.45 82.94
CA THR A 2 -13.41 -7.23 82.12
C THR A 2 -13.71 -8.70 81.81
N ALA A 3 -13.54 -9.01 80.51
CA ALA A 3 -13.37 -10.32 79.86
C ALA A 3 -14.62 -11.11 79.38
N MET A 4 -15.21 -10.71 78.25
CA MET A 4 -15.79 -11.65 77.27
C MET A 4 -16.15 -10.95 75.94
N THR A 5 -15.17 -10.61 75.10
CA THR A 5 -15.44 -10.23 73.68
C THR A 5 -14.19 -10.29 72.78
N ALA A 6 -13.44 -11.40 72.78
CA ALA A 6 -12.23 -11.51 71.95
C ALA A 6 -12.11 -12.77 71.07
N MET A 7 -13.11 -13.66 70.98
CA MET A 7 -12.99 -14.92 70.21
C MET A 7 -13.77 -14.99 68.88
N SER A 8 -14.56 -13.98 68.52
CA SER A 8 -15.41 -14.03 67.31
C SER A 8 -14.78 -13.43 66.04
N ARG A 9 -13.81 -12.51 66.16
CA ARG A 9 -13.21 -11.82 64.98
C ARG A 9 -12.10 -12.59 64.26
N SER A 10 -11.43 -13.52 64.94
CA SER A 10 -10.32 -14.30 64.35
C SER A 10 -10.81 -15.34 63.34
N ARG A 11 -11.89 -16.09 63.66
CA ARG A 11 -12.42 -17.13 62.77
C ARG A 11 -13.02 -16.58 61.46
N ARG A 12 -13.59 -15.38 61.47
CA ARG A 12 -14.13 -14.76 60.23
C ARG A 12 -13.04 -14.29 59.26
N ARG A 13 -11.84 -13.93 59.75
CA ARG A 13 -10.71 -13.53 58.89
C ARG A 13 -10.02 -14.74 58.25
N VAL A 14 -9.93 -15.86 58.97
CA VAL A 14 -9.34 -17.10 58.43
C VAL A 14 -10.26 -17.73 57.37
N VAL A 15 -11.58 -17.74 57.58
CA VAL A 15 -12.51 -18.26 56.57
C VAL A 15 -12.53 -17.38 55.31
N ALA A 16 -12.47 -16.05 55.43
CA ALA A 16 -12.38 -15.17 54.26
C ALA A 16 -11.05 -15.33 53.49
N ALA A 17 -9.93 -15.54 54.20
CA ALA A 17 -8.62 -15.74 53.58
C ALA A 17 -8.52 -17.10 52.86
N VAL A 18 -9.10 -18.16 53.44
CA VAL A 18 -9.12 -19.50 52.82
C VAL A 18 -10.07 -19.54 51.63
N SER A 19 -11.21 -18.86 51.68
CA SER A 19 -12.11 -18.72 50.52
C SER A 19 -11.49 -17.90 49.39
N ALA A 20 -10.71 -16.87 49.70
CA ALA A 20 -9.97 -16.09 48.69
C ALA A 20 -8.84 -16.91 48.05
N LEU A 21 -8.15 -17.75 48.83
CA LEU A 21 -7.11 -18.67 48.33
C LEU A 21 -7.69 -19.80 47.48
N LEU A 22 -8.86 -20.35 47.84
CA LEU A 22 -9.56 -21.36 47.04
C LEU A 22 -10.18 -20.77 45.76
N ALA A 23 -10.69 -19.54 45.80
CA ALA A 23 -11.14 -18.84 44.59
C ALA A 23 -9.95 -18.54 43.65
N ALA A 24 -8.79 -18.15 44.20
CA ALA A 24 -7.57 -17.95 43.42
C ALA A 24 -7.02 -19.27 42.83
N LEU A 25 -7.14 -20.40 43.54
CA LEU A 25 -6.69 -21.70 43.05
C LEU A 25 -7.61 -22.28 41.96
N VAL A 26 -8.92 -22.03 42.03
CA VAL A 26 -9.88 -22.43 40.98
C VAL A 26 -9.75 -21.55 39.73
N LEU A 27 -9.40 -20.27 39.87
CA LEU A 27 -9.04 -19.40 38.74
C LEU A 27 -7.70 -19.77 38.08
N ALA A 28 -6.78 -20.42 38.81
CA ALA A 28 -5.50 -20.90 38.28
C ALA A 28 -5.59 -22.29 37.57
N LEU A 29 -6.71 -23.00 37.72
CA LEU A 29 -6.94 -24.33 37.14
C LEU A 29 -7.96 -24.33 35.99
N LEU A 30 -8.50 -23.18 35.61
CA LEU A 30 -9.20 -23.02 34.34
C LEU A 30 -8.16 -23.12 33.21
N PRO A 31 -8.40 -23.88 32.14
CA PRO A 31 -7.55 -23.81 30.96
C PRO A 31 -7.52 -22.36 30.51
N LEU A 32 -6.35 -21.73 30.62
CA LEU A 32 -6.09 -20.43 30.04
C LEU A 32 -6.51 -20.54 28.56
N PRO A 33 -7.41 -19.68 28.06
CA PRO A 33 -7.65 -19.61 26.63
C PRO A 33 -6.28 -19.37 26.00
N SER A 34 -5.89 -20.26 25.09
CA SER A 34 -4.61 -20.23 24.41
C SER A 34 -4.26 -18.79 24.05
N ALA A 35 -3.08 -18.37 24.48
CA ALA A 35 -2.50 -17.08 24.15
C ALA A 35 -2.73 -16.75 22.68
N ALA A 36 -3.17 -15.52 22.42
CA ALA A 36 -3.18 -14.86 21.13
C ALA A 36 -3.40 -15.81 19.94
N THR A 37 -4.66 -16.05 19.57
CA THR A 37 -4.94 -16.20 18.14
C THR A 37 -4.25 -15.04 17.44
N SER A 38 -3.24 -15.35 16.64
CA SER A 38 -2.70 -14.47 15.62
C SER A 38 -3.87 -13.71 15.01
N ALA A 39 -3.73 -12.39 14.88
CA ALA A 39 -4.71 -11.61 14.14
C ALA A 39 -4.89 -12.33 12.80
N ALA A 40 -6.10 -12.85 12.55
CA ALA A 40 -6.46 -13.55 11.34
C ALA A 40 -6.42 -12.55 10.17
N ALA A 41 -5.22 -12.24 9.70
CA ALA A 41 -4.98 -11.68 8.39
C ALA A 41 -4.98 -12.89 7.44
N ALA A 42 -6.07 -13.06 6.70
CA ALA A 42 -6.15 -13.85 5.48
C ALA A 42 -5.49 -15.26 5.46
N ASP A 43 -5.44 -16.00 6.57
CA ASP A 43 -4.89 -17.38 6.60
C ASP A 43 -5.66 -18.39 5.71
N GLY A 44 -6.82 -18.02 5.15
CA GLY A 44 -7.69 -18.98 4.45
C GLY A 44 -7.52 -19.12 2.94
N ALA A 45 -6.85 -18.20 2.24
CA ALA A 45 -6.86 -18.19 0.75
C ALA A 45 -5.47 -18.19 0.10
N GLY A 46 -4.41 -17.82 0.82
CA GLY A 46 -3.03 -18.00 0.36
C GLY A 46 -2.56 -19.45 0.46
N GLU A 47 -3.02 -20.17 1.50
CA GLU A 47 -2.54 -21.51 1.86
C GLU A 47 -2.71 -22.57 0.78
N ASP A 48 -3.69 -22.43 -0.12
CA ASP A 48 -3.95 -23.37 -1.22
C ASP A 48 -2.78 -23.49 -2.23
N SER A 49 -1.87 -22.51 -2.24
CA SER A 49 -0.66 -22.52 -3.07
C SER A 49 0.63 -22.54 -2.24
N SER A 50 0.55 -22.87 -0.96
CA SER A 50 1.73 -22.92 -0.10
C SER A 50 2.73 -24.00 -0.56
N VAL A 51 4.01 -23.69 -0.47
CA VAL A 51 5.11 -24.62 -0.81
C VAL A 51 6.11 -24.65 0.32
N THR A 52 6.43 -25.85 0.81
CA THR A 52 7.50 -26.09 1.78
C THR A 52 8.69 -26.75 1.13
N VAL A 53 9.87 -26.15 1.29
CA VAL A 53 11.17 -26.67 0.86
C VAL A 53 12.02 -27.03 2.08
N THR A 54 12.84 -28.07 1.97
CA THR A 54 13.72 -28.53 3.05
C THR A 54 15.17 -28.27 2.67
N GLY A 55 15.96 -27.81 3.63
CA GLY A 55 17.39 -27.59 3.46
C GLY A 55 18.14 -28.89 3.19
N LYS A 56 19.25 -28.79 2.45
CA LYS A 56 20.08 -29.94 2.12
C LYS A 56 21.10 -30.19 3.23
N GLN A 57 21.55 -31.44 3.34
CA GLN A 57 22.72 -31.77 4.13
C GLN A 57 23.97 -31.21 3.44
N GLY A 58 24.49 -30.10 3.96
CA GLY A 58 25.75 -29.49 3.52
C GLY A 58 26.96 -30.12 4.22
N ARG A 59 28.16 -29.56 3.95
CA ARG A 59 29.44 -30.02 4.54
C ARG A 59 29.43 -30.06 6.09
N TYR A 60 28.74 -29.11 6.71
CA TYR A 60 28.63 -28.98 8.17
C TYR A 60 27.27 -29.43 8.71
N ASP A 61 26.35 -29.82 7.82
CA ASP A 61 24.98 -30.23 8.15
C ASP A 61 24.16 -29.21 8.97
N ASP A 62 24.41 -27.93 8.76
CA ASP A 62 23.74 -26.83 9.48
C ASP A 62 22.24 -26.71 9.13
N PHE A 63 21.80 -27.25 7.98
CA PHE A 63 20.52 -26.91 7.37
C PHE A 63 19.59 -28.09 7.05
N SER A 64 19.98 -29.34 7.29
CA SER A 64 19.11 -30.50 6.96
C SER A 64 17.78 -30.52 7.74
N LYS A 65 17.73 -29.83 8.88
CA LYS A 65 16.51 -29.66 9.69
C LYS A 65 15.66 -28.46 9.28
N LEU A 66 16.22 -27.53 8.50
CA LEU A 66 15.55 -26.31 8.11
C LEU A 66 14.42 -26.62 7.12
N LYS A 67 13.22 -26.17 7.44
CA LYS A 67 12.07 -26.20 6.54
C LYS A 67 11.55 -24.79 6.35
N VAL A 68 11.47 -24.33 5.12
CA VAL A 68 10.97 -23.01 4.76
C VAL A 68 9.66 -23.16 3.99
N THR A 69 8.63 -22.44 4.41
CA THR A 69 7.31 -22.41 3.79
C THR A 69 7.05 -21.03 3.21
N VAL A 70 6.79 -20.99 1.91
CA VAL A 70 6.25 -19.82 1.21
C VAL A 70 4.74 -19.99 1.14
N HIS A 71 4.00 -19.12 1.81
CA HIS A 71 2.56 -19.33 2.06
C HIS A 71 1.68 -19.09 0.84
N GLN A 72 2.17 -18.41 -0.20
CA GLN A 72 1.48 -18.23 -1.47
C GLN A 72 2.49 -18.27 -2.62
N THR A 73 2.26 -19.11 -3.63
CA THR A 73 3.13 -19.22 -4.82
C THR A 73 2.39 -19.01 -6.14
N LYS A 74 1.07 -18.86 -6.12
CA LYS A 74 0.24 -18.65 -7.33
C LYS A 74 -0.57 -17.37 -7.25
N ASN A 75 -1.01 -16.90 -8.41
CA ASN A 75 -1.81 -15.68 -8.55
C ASN A 75 -1.12 -14.47 -7.90
N LEU A 76 0.20 -14.41 -8.00
CA LEU A 76 0.99 -13.34 -7.42
C LEU A 76 0.90 -12.08 -8.27
N ARG A 77 0.92 -10.93 -7.63
CA ARG A 77 1.18 -9.60 -8.20
C ARG A 77 2.32 -8.98 -7.38
N SER A 78 2.68 -7.72 -7.61
CA SER A 78 3.52 -7.02 -6.64
C SER A 78 2.83 -6.99 -5.28
N GLN A 79 3.34 -7.70 -4.27
CA GLN A 79 2.65 -7.94 -3.00
C GLN A 79 3.57 -8.48 -1.90
N GLY A 80 3.11 -8.48 -0.66
CA GLY A 80 3.74 -9.18 0.44
C GLY A 80 3.41 -10.67 0.42
N VAL A 81 4.44 -11.53 0.51
CA VAL A 81 4.31 -12.98 0.63
C VAL A 81 4.87 -13.40 1.98
N ARG A 82 4.04 -14.02 2.83
CA ARG A 82 4.50 -14.57 4.10
C ARG A 82 5.45 -15.75 3.83
N VAL A 83 6.61 -15.71 4.45
CA VAL A 83 7.62 -16.78 4.45
C VAL A 83 7.93 -17.13 5.89
N THR A 84 7.73 -18.38 6.27
CA THR A 84 8.04 -18.88 7.62
C THR A 84 9.04 -20.02 7.55
N TRP A 85 9.78 -20.25 8.63
CA TRP A 85 10.64 -21.42 8.72
C TRP A 85 10.68 -22.00 10.12
N GLN A 86 11.13 -23.25 10.20
CA GLN A 86 11.37 -24.00 11.44
C GLN A 86 12.61 -24.89 11.32
N GLY A 87 13.18 -25.26 12.46
CA GLY A 87 14.36 -26.13 12.52
C GLY A 87 15.68 -25.42 12.24
N GLY A 88 15.69 -24.10 12.25
CA GLY A 88 16.92 -23.30 12.18
C GLY A 88 17.59 -23.17 13.55
N ALA A 89 18.91 -22.96 13.56
CA ALA A 89 19.60 -22.52 14.77
C ALA A 89 19.23 -21.05 15.06
N PRO A 90 19.12 -20.62 16.35
CA PRO A 90 18.83 -19.24 16.69
C PRO A 90 19.90 -18.28 16.13
N THR A 91 19.45 -17.14 15.59
CA THR A 91 20.34 -16.08 15.12
C THR A 91 21.16 -15.53 16.28
N ILE A 92 22.46 -15.39 16.07
CA ILE A 92 23.35 -14.74 17.04
C ILE A 92 23.68 -13.34 16.54
N ASP A 93 23.49 -12.36 17.42
CA ASP A 93 23.65 -10.95 17.10
C ASP A 93 25.12 -10.52 17.03
N GLY A 94 25.41 -9.67 16.05
CA GLY A 94 26.65 -8.91 15.93
C GLY A 94 26.31 -7.41 15.82
N GLN A 95 26.84 -6.70 14.81
CA GLN A 95 26.29 -5.39 14.43
C GLN A 95 24.87 -5.49 13.84
N ASN A 96 24.59 -6.57 13.09
CA ASN A 96 23.26 -6.95 12.57
C ASN A 96 22.96 -8.40 12.99
N ALA A 97 23.07 -9.37 12.09
CA ALA A 97 23.15 -10.80 12.38
C ALA A 97 24.54 -11.32 12.01
N ALA A 98 25.21 -12.04 12.93
CA ALA A 98 26.56 -12.55 12.70
C ALA A 98 26.56 -13.94 12.05
N VAL A 99 25.66 -14.82 12.50
CA VAL A 99 25.49 -16.22 12.05
C VAL A 99 24.04 -16.66 12.24
N ASN A 100 23.65 -17.79 11.62
CA ASN A 100 22.34 -18.43 11.77
C ASN A 100 21.15 -17.57 11.32
N PHE A 101 21.19 -17.07 10.10
CA PHE A 101 20.12 -16.25 9.50
C PHE A 101 19.83 -16.71 8.06
N LEU A 102 18.72 -16.26 7.49
CA LEU A 102 18.39 -16.52 6.08
C LEU A 102 18.61 -15.26 5.24
N GLN A 103 19.13 -15.45 4.04
CA GLN A 103 19.14 -14.45 2.98
C GLN A 103 18.11 -14.83 1.94
N ILE A 104 17.16 -13.94 1.66
CA ILE A 104 16.02 -14.22 0.76
C ILE A 104 16.00 -13.16 -0.35
N MET A 105 15.84 -13.60 -1.58
CA MET A 105 15.87 -12.73 -2.75
C MET A 105 14.91 -13.23 -3.83
N GLN A 106 14.45 -12.31 -4.67
CA GLN A 106 13.72 -12.66 -5.88
C GLN A 106 14.68 -12.77 -7.05
N CYS A 107 14.45 -13.75 -7.90
CA CYS A 107 15.22 -13.95 -9.12
C CYS A 107 14.28 -14.22 -10.29
N TRP A 108 14.76 -13.93 -11.49
CA TRP A 108 14.15 -14.39 -12.72
C TRP A 108 14.93 -15.60 -13.28
N GLY A 109 14.35 -16.32 -14.23
CA GLY A 109 15.03 -17.42 -14.93
C GLY A 109 14.02 -18.43 -15.47
N ASP A 110 14.25 -18.91 -16.69
CA ASP A 110 13.34 -19.83 -17.39
C ASP A 110 13.73 -21.32 -17.19
N ASP A 111 14.88 -21.59 -16.56
CA ASP A 111 15.31 -22.97 -16.25
C ASP A 111 14.40 -23.58 -15.17
N PRO A 112 13.75 -24.73 -15.41
CA PRO A 112 12.91 -25.39 -14.43
C PRO A 112 13.66 -25.83 -13.16
N ALA A 113 15.00 -25.93 -13.18
CA ALA A 113 15.83 -26.23 -12.01
C ALA A 113 16.05 -25.01 -11.08
N GLY A 114 15.63 -23.82 -11.50
CA GLY A 114 15.78 -22.57 -10.76
C GLY A 114 16.76 -21.59 -11.39
N PRO A 115 16.92 -20.41 -10.81
CA PRO A 115 17.70 -19.32 -11.40
C PRO A 115 19.21 -19.55 -11.24
N ASP A 116 19.98 -18.91 -12.10
CA ASP A 116 21.39 -18.65 -11.90
C ASP A 116 21.59 -17.50 -10.90
N ARG A 117 22.74 -17.51 -10.21
CA ARG A 117 23.08 -16.49 -9.21
C ARG A 117 23.20 -15.07 -9.77
N ASP A 118 23.45 -14.92 -11.07
CA ASP A 118 23.47 -13.61 -11.73
C ASP A 118 22.08 -13.07 -12.07
N GLN A 119 21.01 -13.84 -11.85
CA GLN A 119 19.62 -13.44 -12.14
C GLN A 119 18.84 -12.95 -10.91
N CYS A 120 19.53 -12.81 -9.77
CA CYS A 120 18.91 -12.51 -8.47
C CYS A 120 19.13 -11.06 -8.03
N VAL A 121 18.05 -10.47 -7.52
CA VAL A 121 18.02 -9.13 -6.90
C VAL A 121 18.61 -9.24 -5.50
N PHE A 122 19.94 -9.10 -5.43
CA PHE A 122 20.71 -9.10 -4.19
C PHE A 122 21.90 -8.16 -4.29
N GLY A 123 22.25 -7.48 -3.20
CA GLY A 123 23.33 -6.48 -3.11
C GLY A 123 22.91 -5.07 -3.48
N GLY A 124 21.65 -4.70 -3.24
CA GLY A 124 21.09 -3.39 -3.58
C GLY A 124 21.55 -2.28 -2.64
N ASP A 125 22.00 -2.61 -1.41
CA ASP A 125 22.40 -1.61 -0.42
C ASP A 125 23.79 -0.97 -0.67
N GLY A 126 24.57 -1.51 -1.61
CA GLY A 126 25.91 -1.02 -1.92
C GLY A 126 26.95 -1.25 -0.83
N SER A 127 26.64 -1.97 0.24
CA SER A 127 27.54 -2.16 1.35
C SER A 127 28.68 -3.11 0.95
N ILE A 128 29.86 -2.54 0.73
CA ILE A 128 31.14 -3.27 0.64
C ILE A 128 31.63 -3.77 2.00
N LEU A 129 30.98 -3.35 3.09
CA LEU A 129 31.46 -3.65 4.44
C LEU A 129 31.07 -5.08 4.83
N GLY A 130 32.12 -5.84 5.12
CA GLY A 130 32.11 -7.25 5.47
C GLY A 130 30.90 -7.73 6.26
N ALA A 131 30.11 -8.61 5.63
CA ALA A 131 29.12 -9.48 6.25
C ALA A 131 28.35 -10.34 5.21
N GLY A 132 28.85 -10.48 3.97
CA GLY A 132 28.13 -11.21 2.92
C GLY A 132 26.92 -10.48 2.32
N ASN A 133 26.91 -9.15 2.33
CA ASN A 133 25.76 -8.33 1.91
C ASN A 133 25.80 -7.84 0.47
N GLY A 134 26.92 -8.07 -0.22
CA GLY A 134 27.12 -7.58 -1.56
C GLY A 134 27.19 -8.70 -2.58
N ARG A 135 27.52 -8.29 -3.80
CA ARG A 135 27.71 -9.18 -4.95
C ARG A 135 29.17 -9.57 -5.14
N LEU A 136 30.05 -9.11 -4.23
CA LEU A 136 31.40 -9.60 -4.08
C LEU A 136 31.36 -10.92 -3.31
N VAL A 137 31.81 -12.00 -3.96
CA VAL A 137 31.79 -13.37 -3.47
C VAL A 137 32.48 -13.52 -2.11
N GLY A 138 33.56 -12.77 -1.88
CA GLY A 138 34.47 -12.99 -0.75
C GLY A 138 35.44 -14.13 -1.04
N THR A 139 36.09 -14.66 0.00
CA THR A 139 36.98 -15.82 -0.14
C THR A 139 36.14 -17.10 -0.25
N ASP A 140 36.11 -17.70 -1.43
CA ASP A 140 35.44 -18.97 -1.70
C ASP A 140 36.34 -19.85 -2.59
N PRO A 141 36.99 -20.89 -2.04
CA PRO A 141 37.81 -21.82 -2.81
C PRO A 141 37.03 -22.61 -3.88
N GLY A 142 35.69 -22.67 -3.75
CA GLY A 142 34.81 -23.29 -4.73
C GLY A 142 34.42 -22.39 -5.90
N GLU A 143 34.83 -21.11 -5.90
CA GLU A 143 34.49 -20.15 -6.94
C GLU A 143 35.29 -20.39 -8.22
N THR A 144 34.61 -20.83 -9.29
CA THR A 144 35.24 -21.06 -10.61
C THR A 144 34.67 -20.22 -11.74
N GLN A 145 33.50 -19.61 -11.57
CA GLN A 145 32.74 -18.96 -12.64
C GLN A 145 32.97 -17.44 -12.67
N TYR A 146 33.21 -16.80 -11.51
CA TYR A 146 33.58 -15.38 -11.42
C TYR A 146 34.95 -15.22 -10.75
N PRO A 147 36.06 -15.43 -11.46
CA PRO A 147 37.41 -15.38 -10.90
C PRO A 147 37.82 -13.99 -10.40
N GLY A 148 37.14 -12.93 -10.86
CA GLY A 148 37.29 -11.57 -10.33
C GLY A 148 36.54 -11.33 -9.01
N GLY A 149 35.86 -12.35 -8.47
CA GLY A 149 35.12 -12.30 -7.22
C GLY A 149 33.82 -11.50 -7.30
N PHE A 150 33.38 -11.04 -8.48
CA PHE A 150 32.17 -10.25 -8.65
C PHE A 150 31.06 -11.00 -9.42
N VAL A 151 29.92 -11.06 -8.74
CA VAL A 151 28.53 -11.30 -9.10
C VAL A 151 27.81 -10.33 -10.06
N PRO A 152 27.89 -10.31 -11.40
CA PRO A 152 27.09 -9.37 -12.18
C PRO A 152 25.58 -9.69 -12.10
N PHE A 153 24.72 -8.69 -12.33
CA PHE A 153 23.26 -8.85 -12.34
C PHE A 153 22.92 -8.78 -13.80
N ARG A 154 22.44 -9.90 -14.31
CA ARG A 154 21.94 -10.01 -15.65
C ARG A 154 20.44 -9.76 -15.57
N PRO A 155 19.95 -8.58 -15.97
CA PRO A 155 18.52 -8.32 -16.02
C PRO A 155 17.82 -9.24 -17.02
N PHE A 156 16.51 -9.38 -16.88
CA PHE A 156 15.66 -9.97 -17.89
C PHE A 156 15.73 -9.16 -19.21
N GLY A 157 15.69 -9.88 -20.34
CA GLY A 157 15.74 -9.30 -21.69
C GLY A 157 17.16 -9.00 -22.18
N ASP A 158 17.27 -8.12 -23.18
CA ASP A 158 18.54 -7.79 -23.84
C ASP A 158 19.32 -6.65 -23.16
N LEU A 159 19.04 -6.39 -21.88
CA LEU A 159 19.67 -5.32 -21.11
C LEU A 159 21.08 -5.75 -20.62
N PRO A 160 22.06 -4.83 -20.57
CA PRO A 160 23.44 -5.18 -20.24
C PRO A 160 23.61 -5.56 -18.76
N PRO A 161 24.46 -6.54 -18.41
CA PRO A 161 24.73 -6.85 -17.01
C PRO A 161 25.40 -5.69 -16.25
N THR A 162 25.17 -5.62 -14.94
CA THR A 162 25.86 -4.66 -14.07
C THR A 162 27.38 -4.88 -14.08
N LYS A 163 28.15 -3.80 -13.98
CA LYS A 163 29.61 -3.81 -14.16
C LYS A 163 30.40 -3.78 -12.85
N SER A 164 29.78 -3.44 -11.73
CA SER A 164 30.46 -3.37 -10.43
C SER A 164 29.50 -3.56 -9.25
N SER A 165 30.04 -3.69 -8.04
CA SER A 165 29.25 -3.78 -6.80
C SER A 165 28.56 -2.47 -6.39
N HIS A 166 28.84 -1.36 -7.09
CA HIS A 166 28.20 -0.05 -6.88
C HIS A 166 27.34 0.36 -8.07
N ASP A 167 27.08 -0.58 -8.98
CA ASP A 167 26.23 -0.36 -10.14
C ASP A 167 24.77 -0.67 -9.77
N PHE A 168 24.04 0.37 -9.36
CA PHE A 168 22.63 0.31 -8.98
C PHE A 168 21.67 0.59 -10.13
N THR A 169 22.09 0.30 -11.38
CA THR A 169 21.29 0.60 -12.58
C THR A 169 19.87 0.00 -12.53
N TYR A 170 19.70 -1.16 -11.89
CA TYR A 170 18.43 -1.90 -11.90
C TYR A 170 17.70 -1.91 -10.56
N PHE A 171 18.44 -1.93 -9.46
CA PHE A 171 17.92 -1.89 -8.10
C PHE A 171 19.01 -1.34 -7.16
N GLY A 172 18.57 -0.72 -6.08
CA GLY A 172 19.37 -0.07 -5.07
C GLY A 172 18.75 -0.17 -3.67
N PRO A 173 19.19 0.64 -2.70
CA PRO A 173 18.80 0.50 -1.30
C PRO A 173 17.31 0.79 -1.03
N LEU A 174 16.62 1.45 -1.97
CA LEU A 174 15.25 1.95 -1.80
C LEU A 174 14.19 1.08 -2.47
N ASP A 175 14.58 0.23 -3.42
CA ASP A 175 13.67 -0.55 -4.27
C ASP A 175 14.02 -2.04 -4.38
N THR A 176 15.16 -2.48 -3.85
CA THR A 176 15.45 -3.91 -3.66
C THR A 176 14.45 -4.58 -2.73
N ASN A 177 14.11 -5.84 -3.02
CA ASN A 177 13.26 -6.66 -2.15
C ASN A 177 14.03 -7.70 -1.32
N GLU A 178 15.36 -7.66 -1.36
CA GLU A 178 16.20 -8.60 -0.63
C GLU A 178 15.96 -8.55 0.89
N GLN A 179 15.96 -9.72 1.53
CA GLN A 179 16.01 -9.87 2.98
C GLN A 179 17.41 -10.36 3.35
N ARG A 180 18.25 -9.46 3.88
CA ARG A 180 19.67 -9.76 4.14
C ARG A 180 19.90 -10.52 5.45
N PHE A 181 19.01 -10.33 6.43
CA PHE A 181 19.18 -10.84 7.78
C PHE A 181 17.85 -11.33 8.35
N ALA A 182 17.17 -12.24 7.65
CA ALA A 182 15.94 -12.83 8.17
C ALA A 182 16.28 -13.72 9.40
N ARG A 183 15.78 -13.32 10.57
CA ARG A 183 16.19 -13.81 11.90
C ARG A 183 15.44 -15.06 12.33
N THR A 184 16.18 -16.06 12.80
CA THR A 184 15.64 -17.24 13.47
C THR A 184 15.56 -16.98 14.97
N TYR A 185 14.37 -17.14 15.55
CA TYR A 185 14.07 -16.99 16.96
C TYR A 185 14.67 -18.12 17.81
N ALA A 186 14.61 -17.94 19.13
CA ALA A 186 15.19 -18.86 20.11
C ALA A 186 14.56 -20.28 20.07
N ASP A 187 13.34 -20.41 19.58
CA ASP A 187 12.64 -21.70 19.40
C ASP A 187 12.95 -22.39 18.07
N GLY A 188 13.84 -21.81 17.26
CA GLY A 188 14.23 -22.32 15.95
C GLY A 188 13.25 -22.02 14.82
N THR A 189 12.26 -21.16 15.06
CA THR A 189 11.33 -20.66 14.04
C THR A 189 11.72 -19.28 13.53
N GLY A 190 11.13 -18.83 12.43
CA GLY A 190 11.24 -17.44 11.98
C GLY A 190 10.20 -17.11 10.92
N GLU A 191 10.01 -15.80 10.69
CA GLU A 191 9.02 -15.28 9.75
C GLU A 191 9.50 -13.98 9.12
N VAL A 192 9.14 -13.77 7.85
CA VAL A 192 9.22 -12.48 7.17
C VAL A 192 8.07 -12.33 6.16
N THR A 193 7.63 -11.10 5.93
CA THR A 193 6.80 -10.76 4.77
C THR A 193 7.73 -10.30 3.64
N PHE A 194 7.96 -11.17 2.65
CA PHE A 194 8.79 -10.90 1.49
C PHE A 194 8.04 -10.06 0.45
N GLU A 195 8.61 -8.96 -0.03
CA GLU A 195 8.01 -8.14 -1.08
C GLU A 195 8.27 -8.78 -2.46
N ALA A 196 7.34 -9.59 -2.95
CA ALA A 196 7.39 -10.07 -4.34
C ALA A 196 7.07 -8.90 -5.28
N GLN A 197 7.89 -8.71 -6.31
CA GLN A 197 7.76 -7.64 -7.30
C GLN A 197 7.45 -8.24 -8.67
N ASP A 198 6.44 -7.71 -9.34
CA ASP A 198 6.14 -8.08 -10.73
C ASP A 198 6.96 -7.24 -11.73
N GLY A 199 6.80 -7.51 -13.02
CA GLY A 199 7.52 -6.83 -14.10
C GLY A 199 7.13 -5.36 -14.33
N ILE A 200 6.07 -4.86 -13.70
CA ILE A 200 5.74 -3.42 -13.73
C ILE A 200 6.56 -2.70 -12.67
N GLN A 201 6.62 -3.25 -11.46
CA GLN A 201 7.39 -2.67 -10.37
C GLN A 201 8.91 -2.87 -10.53
N ALA A 202 9.31 -4.03 -11.05
CA ALA A 202 10.71 -4.40 -11.28
C ALA A 202 10.86 -5.00 -12.69
N SER A 203 10.91 -4.11 -13.69
CA SER A 203 11.01 -4.49 -15.11
C SER A 203 12.19 -5.41 -15.43
N HIS A 204 13.28 -5.28 -14.68
CA HIS A 204 14.48 -6.10 -14.79
C HIS A 204 14.30 -7.56 -14.36
N LEU A 205 13.16 -7.93 -13.75
CA LEU A 205 12.80 -9.31 -13.43
C LEU A 205 11.85 -9.93 -14.47
N GLY A 206 11.02 -9.12 -15.12
CA GLY A 206 10.06 -9.58 -16.13
C GLY A 206 8.95 -10.51 -15.61
N CYS A 207 8.73 -10.61 -14.29
CA CYS A 207 7.73 -11.50 -13.69
C CYS A 207 6.31 -11.10 -14.11
N GLY A 208 5.47 -12.07 -14.48
CA GLY A 208 4.11 -11.82 -14.94
C GLY A 208 3.99 -11.26 -16.36
N MET A 209 5.08 -10.83 -17.01
CA MET A 209 5.04 -10.41 -18.41
C MET A 209 4.71 -11.58 -19.34
N ASN A 210 4.02 -11.30 -20.43
CA ASN A 210 3.66 -12.31 -21.42
C ASN A 210 4.91 -12.88 -22.11
N THR A 211 5.02 -14.20 -22.10
CA THR A 211 6.08 -14.97 -22.76
C THR A 211 5.63 -15.64 -24.06
N ALA A 212 4.33 -15.62 -24.34
CA ALA A 212 3.77 -16.22 -25.54
C ALA A 212 4.09 -15.38 -26.79
N PRO A 213 4.25 -16.01 -27.96
CA PRO A 213 4.38 -15.29 -29.23
C PRO A 213 3.17 -14.37 -29.49
N ALA A 214 3.40 -13.27 -30.20
CA ALA A 214 2.35 -12.35 -30.59
C ALA A 214 1.20 -13.10 -31.30
N GLY A 215 -0.04 -12.86 -30.86
CA GLY A 215 -1.25 -13.51 -31.39
C GLY A 215 -1.59 -14.87 -30.77
N SER A 216 -0.80 -15.37 -29.81
CA SER A 216 -1.13 -16.54 -28.99
C SER A 216 -1.76 -16.13 -27.66
N ASP A 217 -2.37 -17.09 -26.95
CA ASP A 217 -2.87 -16.87 -25.61
C ASP A 217 -1.72 -16.42 -24.67
N PRO A 218 -1.90 -15.34 -23.89
CA PRO A 218 -0.86 -14.85 -22.99
C PRO A 218 -0.43 -15.90 -21.96
N VAL A 219 0.89 -16.05 -21.78
CA VAL A 219 1.49 -16.92 -20.76
C VAL A 219 2.35 -16.06 -19.83
N PRO A 220 1.92 -15.80 -18.59
CA PRO A 220 2.67 -14.96 -17.67
C PRO A 220 3.98 -15.65 -17.25
N ARG A 221 5.08 -14.91 -17.24
CA ARG A 221 6.38 -15.38 -16.75
C ARG A 221 6.30 -15.70 -15.27
N HIS A 222 6.85 -16.86 -14.89
CA HIS A 222 7.13 -17.18 -13.49
C HIS A 222 8.48 -16.62 -13.07
N CYS A 223 8.67 -16.45 -11.77
CA CYS A 223 9.94 -16.07 -11.17
C CYS A 223 10.25 -17.01 -10.00
N TRP A 224 11.28 -16.68 -9.23
CA TRP A 224 11.78 -17.52 -8.16
C TRP A 224 11.96 -16.72 -6.88
N LEU A 225 11.56 -17.31 -5.76
CA LEU A 225 12.04 -16.94 -4.44
C LEU A 225 13.20 -17.86 -4.08
N VAL A 226 14.36 -17.28 -3.81
CA VAL A 226 15.56 -18.03 -3.43
C VAL A 226 15.90 -17.73 -1.99
N VAL A 227 16.12 -18.80 -1.22
CA VAL A 227 16.56 -18.73 0.17
C VAL A 227 17.95 -19.33 0.26
N VAL A 228 18.91 -18.54 0.73
CA VAL A 228 20.28 -18.98 1.01
C VAL A 228 20.48 -18.98 2.53
N PRO A 229 20.49 -20.16 3.18
CA PRO A 229 20.68 -20.25 4.62
C PRO A 229 22.15 -20.01 4.99
N ARG A 230 22.38 -19.31 6.11
CA ARG A 230 23.72 -18.95 6.61
C ARG A 230 23.94 -19.53 8.00
N GLY A 231 24.95 -20.39 8.15
CA GLY A 231 25.27 -21.15 9.38
C GLY A 231 26.34 -20.45 10.20
N THR A 232 27.27 -21.22 10.77
CA THR A 232 28.40 -20.70 11.57
C THR A 232 29.72 -20.62 10.80
N HIS A 233 29.77 -21.14 9.58
CA HIS A 233 30.98 -21.20 8.77
C HIS A 233 30.90 -20.30 7.54
N ASP A 234 32.01 -19.67 7.19
CA ASP A 234 32.17 -18.92 5.94
C ASP A 234 32.40 -19.85 4.74
N ALA A 235 32.39 -19.30 3.52
CA ALA A 235 32.53 -20.08 2.28
C ALA A 235 33.89 -20.79 2.16
N ASP A 236 34.94 -20.25 2.78
CA ASP A 236 36.26 -20.90 2.88
C ASP A 236 36.36 -21.99 3.97
N GLY A 237 35.30 -22.13 4.78
CA GLY A 237 35.22 -23.08 5.89
C GLY A 237 35.70 -22.54 7.23
N THR A 238 36.03 -21.25 7.34
CA THR A 238 36.36 -20.61 8.62
C THR A 238 35.12 -20.57 9.52
N GLU A 239 35.23 -21.09 10.74
CA GLU A 239 34.17 -21.02 11.75
C GLU A 239 34.17 -19.67 12.48
N ILE A 240 33.01 -19.05 12.60
CA ILE A 240 32.79 -17.84 13.40
C ILE A 240 32.58 -18.22 14.87
N THR A 241 33.66 -18.24 15.64
CA THR A 241 33.67 -18.70 17.05
C THR A 241 33.28 -17.64 18.07
N LYS A 242 33.27 -16.35 17.69
CA LYS A 242 32.92 -15.22 18.59
C LYS A 242 31.92 -14.25 17.95
N PRO A 243 30.72 -14.72 17.53
CA PRO A 243 29.76 -13.95 16.74
C PRO A 243 29.29 -12.64 17.38
N ASN A 244 29.36 -12.53 18.72
CA ASN A 244 28.97 -11.32 19.45
C ASN A 244 30.03 -10.20 19.44
N GLN A 245 31.21 -10.42 18.85
CA GLN A 245 32.29 -9.44 18.79
C GLN A 245 32.31 -8.74 17.43
N ALA A 246 32.50 -7.41 17.43
CA ALA A 246 32.60 -6.63 16.20
C ALA A 246 33.71 -7.20 15.28
N GLY A 247 33.39 -7.39 14.00
CA GLY A 247 34.29 -7.99 13.01
C GLY A 247 34.29 -9.52 12.96
N ASN A 248 33.59 -10.22 13.85
CA ASN A 248 33.39 -11.68 13.79
C ASN A 248 32.00 -12.01 13.23
N SER A 249 31.81 -11.80 11.93
CA SER A 249 30.60 -12.17 11.19
C SER A 249 30.97 -12.91 9.90
N LEU A 250 30.03 -13.64 9.32
CA LEU A 250 30.23 -14.28 8.00
C LEU A 250 30.53 -13.23 6.92
N GLN A 251 31.57 -13.39 6.12
CA GLN A 251 32.02 -12.38 5.16
C GLN A 251 31.58 -12.64 3.71
N SER A 252 31.47 -13.91 3.30
CA SER A 252 31.11 -14.26 1.92
C SER A 252 29.66 -13.95 1.54
N SER A 253 29.44 -13.60 0.29
CA SER A 253 28.11 -13.35 -0.29
C SER A 253 27.25 -14.62 -0.36
N PRO A 254 25.91 -14.54 -0.28
CA PRO A 254 25.05 -15.68 -0.61
C PRO A 254 25.22 -16.15 -2.06
N LEU A 255 25.75 -15.29 -2.93
CA LEU A 255 26.01 -15.59 -4.33
C LEU A 255 27.34 -16.34 -4.54
N SER A 256 28.13 -16.59 -3.49
CA SER A 256 29.33 -17.44 -3.60
C SER A 256 28.95 -18.86 -4.00
N ALA A 257 29.81 -19.55 -4.74
CA ALA A 257 29.53 -20.91 -5.22
C ALA A 257 29.20 -21.86 -4.07
N THR A 258 29.96 -21.78 -2.97
CA THR A 258 29.77 -22.61 -1.78
C THR A 258 28.44 -22.32 -1.06
N ASN A 259 28.07 -21.05 -0.87
CA ASN A 259 26.79 -20.70 -0.22
C ASN A 259 25.60 -20.99 -1.14
N TRP A 260 25.72 -20.65 -2.42
CA TRP A 260 24.69 -20.85 -3.45
C TRP A 260 24.33 -22.33 -3.65
N ALA A 261 25.27 -23.25 -3.42
CA ALA A 261 25.01 -24.68 -3.45
C ALA A 261 23.99 -25.15 -2.39
N GLN A 262 23.83 -24.39 -1.29
CA GLN A 262 22.88 -24.68 -0.21
C GLN A 262 21.51 -24.04 -0.41
N ARG A 263 21.30 -23.28 -1.50
CA ARG A 263 20.06 -22.56 -1.73
C ARG A 263 18.85 -23.48 -1.82
N MET A 264 17.71 -22.95 -1.40
CA MET A 264 16.39 -23.50 -1.67
C MET A 264 15.68 -22.57 -2.67
N VAL A 265 15.01 -23.16 -3.66
CA VAL A 265 14.33 -22.42 -4.73
C VAL A 265 12.85 -22.74 -4.70
N VAL A 266 12.01 -21.69 -4.75
CA VAL A 266 10.56 -21.81 -4.80
C VAL A 266 10.06 -21.03 -6.01
N ARG A 267 9.32 -21.71 -6.88
CA ARG A 267 8.70 -21.07 -8.05
C ARG A 267 7.58 -20.15 -7.61
N LEU A 268 7.49 -18.98 -8.23
CA LEU A 268 6.48 -17.95 -8.04
C LEU A 268 5.73 -17.73 -9.36
N ASP A 269 4.45 -18.10 -9.39
CA ASP A 269 3.57 -17.91 -10.55
C ASP A 269 2.76 -16.62 -10.39
N PHE A 270 3.08 -15.64 -11.24
CA PHE A 270 2.44 -14.33 -11.27
C PHE A 270 1.20 -14.32 -12.17
N GLN A 271 0.27 -13.43 -11.86
CA GLN A 271 -0.77 -13.02 -12.80
C GLN A 271 -0.14 -12.26 -13.98
N PRO A 272 -0.80 -12.27 -15.16
CA PRO A 272 -0.42 -11.40 -16.25
C PRO A 272 -0.37 -9.95 -15.78
N VAL A 273 0.69 -9.21 -16.13
CA VAL A 273 0.79 -7.76 -15.87
C VAL A 273 0.68 -6.92 -17.13
N ASP A 274 0.66 -7.58 -18.29
CA ASP A 274 0.43 -7.03 -19.60
C ASP A 274 -0.70 -7.81 -20.30
N ALA A 275 -1.18 -7.27 -21.42
CA ALA A 275 -2.16 -7.94 -22.29
C ALA A 275 -3.44 -8.45 -21.57
N PHE A 276 -3.96 -7.68 -20.61
CA PHE A 276 -5.19 -8.03 -19.86
C PHE A 276 -6.42 -8.18 -20.76
N CYS A 277 -6.48 -7.39 -21.84
CA CYS A 277 -7.63 -7.26 -22.71
C CYS A 277 -7.22 -7.58 -24.15
N PRO A 278 -8.11 -8.19 -24.96
CA PRO A 278 -7.84 -8.41 -26.37
C PRO A 278 -7.50 -7.10 -27.09
N GLN A 279 -6.52 -7.16 -28.00
CA GLN A 279 -6.09 -5.98 -28.77
C GLN A 279 -7.21 -5.44 -29.67
N GLY A 280 -7.26 -4.12 -29.84
CA GLY A 280 -8.22 -3.44 -30.73
C GLY A 280 -9.65 -3.31 -30.19
N GLN A 281 -9.90 -3.67 -28.92
CA GLN A 281 -11.18 -3.37 -28.28
C GLN A 281 -11.35 -1.86 -28.07
N PRO A 282 -12.58 -1.32 -28.15
CA PRO A 282 -12.86 0.05 -27.78
C PRO A 282 -12.45 0.32 -26.32
N GLU A 283 -11.74 1.43 -26.11
CA GLU A 283 -11.37 1.88 -24.78
C GLU A 283 -12.43 2.84 -24.24
N LEU A 284 -12.79 2.65 -22.97
CA LEU A 284 -13.73 3.49 -22.23
C LEU A 284 -13.04 3.99 -20.96
N PRO A 285 -12.83 5.32 -20.83
CA PRO A 285 -12.08 5.87 -19.72
C PRO A 285 -12.93 5.92 -18.45
N THR A 286 -12.31 5.59 -17.33
CA THR A 286 -12.86 5.69 -15.98
C THR A 286 -11.83 6.38 -15.10
N VAL A 287 -12.27 7.16 -14.11
CA VAL A 287 -11.37 7.98 -13.29
C VAL A 287 -11.79 7.97 -11.83
N GLY A 288 -10.87 8.24 -10.89
CA GLY A 288 -11.22 8.70 -9.55
C GLY A 288 -10.58 7.92 -8.43
N SER A 289 -11.36 7.68 -7.38
CA SER A 289 -10.87 7.25 -6.06
C SER A 289 -9.84 6.13 -6.12
N GLU A 290 -8.71 6.34 -5.44
CA GLU A 290 -7.68 5.33 -5.22
C GLU A 290 -8.22 4.07 -4.52
N LEU A 291 -9.30 4.20 -3.74
CA LEU A 291 -9.98 3.05 -3.13
C LEU A 291 -10.52 2.04 -4.15
N MET A 292 -10.54 2.37 -5.46
CA MET A 292 -10.98 1.47 -6.51
C MET A 292 -9.84 0.86 -7.33
N THR A 293 -8.60 1.32 -7.18
CA THR A 293 -7.46 0.91 -8.01
C THR A 293 -7.29 -0.61 -8.03
N ASP A 294 -7.26 -1.23 -6.85
CA ASP A 294 -7.02 -2.66 -6.71
C ASP A 294 -8.22 -3.51 -7.23
N ALA A 295 -9.45 -3.06 -6.99
CA ALA A 295 -10.66 -3.76 -7.44
C ALA A 295 -10.82 -3.68 -8.97
N VAL A 296 -10.67 -2.49 -9.56
CA VAL A 296 -10.80 -2.29 -11.01
C VAL A 296 -9.73 -3.07 -11.76
N THR A 297 -8.48 -3.01 -11.30
CA THR A 297 -7.36 -3.77 -11.87
C THR A 297 -7.64 -5.28 -11.84
N SER A 298 -8.11 -5.80 -10.69
CA SER A 298 -8.47 -7.21 -10.57
C SER A 298 -9.60 -7.61 -11.51
N TRP A 299 -10.62 -6.77 -11.69
CA TRP A 299 -11.78 -7.08 -12.53
C TRP A 299 -11.50 -6.98 -14.03
N GLN A 300 -10.50 -6.20 -14.45
CA GLN A 300 -10.23 -5.84 -15.84
C GLN A 300 -10.18 -7.04 -16.80
N PRO A 301 -9.48 -8.16 -16.49
CA PRO A 301 -9.44 -9.32 -17.40
C PRO A 301 -10.81 -9.95 -17.69
N LYS A 302 -11.71 -9.96 -16.70
CA LYS A 302 -13.08 -10.49 -16.86
C LYS A 302 -14.03 -9.47 -17.48
N LEU A 303 -13.85 -8.19 -17.19
CA LEU A 303 -14.62 -7.11 -17.81
C LEU A 303 -14.36 -7.01 -19.32
N CYS A 304 -13.10 -7.11 -19.75
CA CYS A 304 -12.74 -7.04 -21.16
C CYS A 304 -13.33 -8.21 -21.97
N SER A 305 -13.20 -9.43 -21.45
CA SER A 305 -13.77 -10.62 -22.10
C SER A 305 -15.30 -10.64 -22.12
N SER A 306 -15.97 -10.15 -21.05
CA SER A 306 -17.43 -10.19 -20.95
C SER A 306 -18.14 -9.02 -21.63
N THR A 307 -17.50 -7.86 -21.75
CA THR A 307 -18.12 -6.65 -22.32
C THR A 307 -17.65 -6.33 -23.73
N GLY A 308 -16.50 -6.84 -24.16
CA GLY A 308 -15.84 -6.47 -25.41
C GLY A 308 -15.32 -5.03 -25.43
N ASN A 309 -15.08 -4.43 -24.26
CA ASN A 309 -14.48 -3.10 -24.12
C ASN A 309 -13.36 -3.16 -23.08
N THR A 310 -12.32 -2.37 -23.31
CA THR A 310 -11.27 -2.11 -22.32
C THR A 310 -11.69 -0.92 -21.47
N PHE A 311 -11.75 -1.09 -20.15
CA PHE A 311 -11.96 0.04 -19.23
C PHE A 311 -10.59 0.55 -18.79
N ALA A 312 -10.23 1.76 -19.19
CA ALA A 312 -8.98 2.40 -18.81
C ALA A 312 -9.21 3.18 -17.51
N PHE A 313 -8.59 2.78 -16.41
CA PHE A 313 -8.76 3.45 -15.13
C PHE A 313 -7.59 4.37 -14.82
N THR A 314 -7.92 5.63 -14.53
CA THR A 314 -6.97 6.64 -14.06
C THR A 314 -7.28 6.97 -12.62
N GLN A 315 -6.37 6.61 -11.72
CA GLN A 315 -6.44 7.04 -10.32
C GLN A 315 -6.31 8.56 -10.21
N GLY A 316 -7.11 9.19 -9.35
CA GLY A 316 -7.05 10.62 -9.08
C GLY A 316 -7.97 11.04 -7.93
N GLY A 317 -7.95 12.32 -7.60
CA GLY A 317 -8.80 12.87 -6.54
C GLY A 317 -10.27 12.78 -6.92
N GLU A 318 -11.14 12.47 -5.95
CA GLU A 318 -12.58 12.33 -6.21
C GLU A 318 -13.23 13.65 -6.65
N GLU A 319 -12.67 14.80 -6.29
CA GLU A 319 -13.11 16.11 -6.78
C GLU A 319 -12.92 16.26 -8.29
N GLU A 320 -11.74 15.91 -8.81
CA GLU A 320 -11.45 15.90 -10.24
C GLU A 320 -12.37 14.91 -10.97
N ALA A 321 -12.59 13.72 -10.40
CA ALA A 321 -13.51 12.73 -10.95
C ALA A 321 -14.95 13.25 -11.03
N ARG A 322 -15.45 13.97 -10.01
CA ARG A 322 -16.77 14.62 -10.07
C ARG A 322 -16.84 15.65 -11.20
N GLY A 323 -15.80 16.47 -11.35
CA GLY A 323 -15.69 17.44 -12.44
C GLY A 323 -15.74 16.79 -13.82
N GLN A 324 -15.00 15.69 -14.01
CA GLN A 324 -14.95 14.97 -15.28
C GLN A 324 -16.28 14.27 -15.63
N VAL A 325 -16.99 13.70 -14.65
CA VAL A 325 -18.32 13.09 -14.87
C VAL A 325 -19.36 14.13 -15.35
N LEU A 326 -19.21 15.38 -14.93
CA LEU A 326 -20.08 16.49 -15.32
C LEU A 326 -19.64 17.20 -16.61
N SER A 327 -18.44 16.89 -17.11
CA SER A 327 -17.92 17.52 -18.32
C SER A 327 -18.79 17.21 -19.54
N THR A 328 -18.92 18.19 -20.41
CA THR A 328 -19.60 18.07 -21.71
C THR A 328 -18.63 17.80 -22.86
N SER A 329 -17.32 17.66 -22.59
CA SER A 329 -16.35 17.30 -23.62
C SER A 329 -16.54 15.85 -24.06
N ALA A 330 -16.37 15.60 -25.36
CA ALA A 330 -16.52 14.25 -25.92
C ALA A 330 -15.51 13.24 -25.35
N ASP A 331 -14.38 13.73 -24.85
CA ASP A 331 -13.26 12.92 -24.35
C ASP A 331 -13.27 12.71 -22.84
N ALA A 332 -14.22 13.30 -22.10
CA ALA A 332 -14.27 13.13 -20.64
C ALA A 332 -14.71 11.71 -20.25
N PRO A 333 -14.12 11.13 -19.19
CA PRO A 333 -14.68 9.92 -18.59
C PRO A 333 -16.03 10.25 -17.95
N LEU A 334 -17.10 9.81 -18.62
CA LEU A 334 -18.48 9.97 -18.15
C LEU A 334 -18.87 8.90 -17.10
N LEU A 335 -17.88 8.16 -16.58
CA LEU A 335 -17.95 7.36 -15.36
C LEU A 335 -16.74 7.67 -14.46
N GLY A 336 -17.02 8.09 -13.23
CA GLY A 336 -16.02 8.35 -12.19
C GLY A 336 -16.31 7.58 -10.92
N PHE A 337 -15.27 7.21 -10.16
CA PHE A 337 -15.36 6.58 -8.86
C PHE A 337 -15.22 7.63 -7.76
N THR A 338 -16.23 7.76 -6.92
CA THR A 338 -16.30 8.77 -5.86
C THR A 338 -16.80 8.17 -4.55
N VAL A 339 -16.50 8.83 -3.42
CA VAL A 339 -17.08 8.48 -2.11
C VAL A 339 -18.17 9.46 -1.68
N ASP A 340 -18.10 10.70 -2.17
CA ASP A 340 -19.19 11.67 -2.12
C ASP A 340 -20.02 11.66 -3.41
N PRO A 341 -21.28 12.14 -3.38
CA PRO A 341 -22.08 12.26 -4.58
C PRO A 341 -21.49 13.30 -5.55
N VAL A 342 -21.53 12.99 -6.85
CA VAL A 342 -21.47 14.02 -7.89
C VAL A 342 -22.75 14.88 -7.78
N ALA A 343 -22.63 16.07 -7.20
CA ALA A 343 -23.73 17.03 -7.11
C ALA A 343 -24.14 17.49 -8.51
N ARG A 344 -25.43 17.39 -8.83
CA ARG A 344 -25.97 17.77 -10.13
C ARG A 344 -26.29 19.28 -10.16
N PRO A 345 -25.78 20.06 -11.12
CA PRO A 345 -26.33 21.39 -11.41
C PRO A 345 -27.82 21.29 -11.81
N GLU A 346 -28.63 22.32 -11.55
CA GLU A 346 -30.09 22.27 -11.82
C GLU A 346 -30.41 21.94 -13.30
N ASP A 347 -29.57 22.41 -14.21
CA ASP A 347 -29.59 22.20 -15.67
C ASP A 347 -28.65 21.08 -16.16
N GLY A 348 -27.87 20.47 -15.26
CA GLY A 348 -26.85 19.47 -15.60
C GLY A 348 -27.42 18.10 -15.99
N SER A 349 -26.62 17.27 -16.63
CA SER A 349 -27.00 15.88 -16.96
C SER A 349 -27.29 15.08 -15.69
N LYS A 350 -28.33 14.24 -15.71
CA LYS A 350 -28.59 13.34 -14.58
C LYS A 350 -27.42 12.37 -14.42
N VAL A 351 -26.91 12.25 -13.19
CA VAL A 351 -25.89 11.27 -12.81
C VAL A 351 -26.57 10.15 -12.04
N VAL A 352 -26.16 8.90 -12.27
CA VAL A 352 -26.52 7.77 -11.42
C VAL A 352 -25.34 7.43 -10.53
N HIS A 353 -25.58 7.02 -9.29
CA HIS A 353 -24.55 6.57 -8.35
C HIS A 353 -24.81 5.12 -7.98
N ALA A 354 -23.91 4.23 -8.40
CA ALA A 354 -23.97 2.81 -8.12
C ALA A 354 -22.89 2.43 -7.10
N PRO A 355 -23.22 1.90 -5.90
CA PRO A 355 -22.19 1.39 -5.00
C PRO A 355 -21.51 0.19 -5.67
N VAL A 356 -20.16 0.17 -5.68
CA VAL A 356 -19.38 -0.86 -6.37
C VAL A 356 -18.43 -1.62 -5.45
N ALA A 357 -17.95 -1.00 -4.37
CA ALA A 357 -17.09 -1.65 -3.39
C ALA A 357 -17.17 -0.95 -2.02
N VAL A 358 -16.84 -1.68 -0.95
CA VAL A 358 -16.61 -1.12 0.38
C VAL A 358 -15.14 -1.33 0.73
N SER A 359 -14.46 -0.28 1.15
CA SER A 359 -13.07 -0.32 1.64
C SER A 359 -12.91 0.73 2.75
N GLY A 360 -11.70 1.14 3.06
CA GLY A 360 -11.44 2.22 4.01
C GLY A 360 -9.98 2.55 4.14
N LEU A 361 -9.68 3.59 4.92
CA LEU A 361 -8.32 3.97 5.27
C LEU A 361 -7.85 3.20 6.51
N ALA A 362 -6.58 2.82 6.53
CA ALA A 362 -5.92 2.19 7.65
C ALA A 362 -4.68 2.98 8.05
N ILE A 363 -4.35 2.93 9.35
CA ILE A 363 -3.03 3.34 9.81
C ILE A 363 -2.19 2.06 9.88
N ALA A 364 -1.39 1.85 8.84
CA ALA A 364 -0.51 0.69 8.71
C ALA A 364 0.88 1.04 9.25
N PHE A 365 1.55 0.06 9.86
CA PHE A 365 2.89 0.25 10.40
C PHE A 365 3.76 -0.97 10.18
N PHE A 366 5.06 -0.72 10.11
CA PHE A 366 6.08 -1.74 10.18
C PHE A 366 7.13 -1.29 11.19
N ILE A 367 7.12 -1.97 12.33
CA ILE A 367 7.99 -1.68 13.46
C ILE A 367 8.62 -2.99 13.89
N GLU A 368 9.93 -3.07 13.83
CA GLU A 368 10.71 -4.22 14.27
C GLU A 368 11.82 -3.77 15.21
N GLY A 369 12.19 -4.68 16.11
CA GLY A 369 13.34 -4.54 16.98
C GLY A 369 14.02 -5.89 17.18
N PRO A 370 15.04 -5.96 18.06
CA PRO A 370 15.71 -7.23 18.37
C PRO A 370 14.77 -8.32 18.91
N SER A 371 13.64 -7.93 19.49
CA SER A 371 12.62 -8.83 20.05
C SER A 371 11.56 -9.28 19.04
N GLY A 372 11.65 -8.86 17.77
CA GLY A 372 10.72 -9.21 16.70
C GLY A 372 9.91 -8.02 16.17
N VAL A 373 8.84 -8.33 15.44
CA VAL A 373 7.96 -7.35 14.79
C VAL A 373 6.77 -7.03 15.70
N VAL A 374 6.40 -5.76 15.80
CA VAL A 374 5.22 -5.32 16.54
C VAL A 374 3.96 -5.74 15.80
N GLN A 375 3.05 -6.44 16.49
CA GLN A 375 1.81 -6.98 15.91
C GLN A 375 0.54 -6.21 16.32
N GLY A 376 0.67 -5.27 17.27
CA GLY A 376 -0.46 -4.56 17.84
C GLY A 376 -0.12 -3.14 18.26
N MET A 377 -0.98 -2.21 17.85
CA MET A 377 -0.98 -0.83 18.30
C MET A 377 -2.42 -0.34 18.35
N LYS A 378 -2.75 0.44 19.37
CA LYS A 378 -4.02 1.14 19.51
C LYS A 378 -3.77 2.64 19.34
N LEU A 379 -4.60 3.29 18.52
CA LEU A 379 -4.57 4.73 18.32
C LEU A 379 -5.95 5.32 18.53
N ASN A 380 -6.00 6.42 19.28
CA ASN A 380 -7.19 7.24 19.43
C ASN A 380 -7.06 8.49 18.52
N PRO A 381 -8.16 9.25 18.34
CA PRO A 381 -8.14 10.42 17.47
C PRO A 381 -7.13 11.49 17.92
N ARG A 382 -6.97 11.75 19.23
CA ARG A 382 -6.06 12.81 19.70
C ARG A 382 -4.59 12.49 19.39
N LEU A 383 -4.16 11.24 19.51
CA LEU A 383 -2.81 10.81 19.14
C LEU A 383 -2.53 11.02 17.65
N VAL A 384 -3.51 10.71 16.79
CA VAL A 384 -3.37 10.93 15.34
C VAL A 384 -3.39 12.42 15.01
N ALA A 385 -4.23 13.21 15.68
CA ALA A 385 -4.24 14.66 15.54
C ALA A 385 -2.89 15.29 15.92
N LYS A 386 -2.24 14.83 16.98
CA LYS A 386 -0.89 15.27 17.37
C LYS A 386 0.15 14.99 16.28
N MET A 387 0.13 13.82 15.64
CA MET A 387 1.04 13.49 14.52
C MET A 387 0.76 14.33 13.27
N LEU A 388 -0.52 14.43 12.84
CA LEU A 388 -0.89 15.19 11.63
C LEU A 388 -0.71 16.70 11.76
N THR A 389 -0.58 17.20 12.99
CA THR A 389 -0.26 18.61 13.25
C THR A 389 1.20 18.82 13.65
N HIS A 390 2.05 17.79 13.50
CA HIS A 390 3.47 17.82 13.86
C HIS A 390 3.69 18.45 15.24
N SER A 391 2.89 18.00 16.21
CA SER A 391 2.91 18.50 17.58
C SER A 391 3.92 17.74 18.45
N TYR A 392 4.53 16.67 17.94
CA TYR A 392 5.71 16.06 18.55
C TYR A 392 6.98 16.75 18.05
N ALA A 393 7.97 16.95 18.93
CA ALA A 393 9.20 17.67 18.55
C ALA A 393 9.97 16.97 17.41
N GLU A 394 10.07 15.64 17.46
CA GLU A 394 10.78 14.84 16.45
C GLU A 394 10.03 14.73 15.11
N ASP A 395 8.75 15.14 15.04
CA ASP A 395 8.02 15.26 13.77
C ASP A 395 8.46 16.51 12.98
N VAL A 396 9.07 17.49 13.66
CA VAL A 396 9.52 18.78 13.08
C VAL A 396 11.04 18.81 12.89
N THR A 397 11.79 18.31 13.88
CA THR A 397 13.26 18.41 13.88
C THR A 397 13.93 17.32 14.71
N LEU A 398 15.09 16.86 14.26
CA LEU A 398 16.01 16.02 15.06
C LEU A 398 17.10 16.85 15.76
N GLY A 399 17.03 18.19 15.66
CA GLY A 399 17.89 19.14 16.33
C GLY A 399 17.34 19.57 17.69
N ALA A 400 17.62 20.82 18.07
CA ALA A 400 17.07 21.40 19.29
C ALA A 400 15.56 21.61 19.16
N THR A 401 14.81 21.22 20.19
CA THR A 401 13.35 21.41 20.22
C THR A 401 13.00 22.90 20.10
N PRO A 402 12.14 23.30 19.14
CA PRO A 402 11.72 24.68 18.99
C PRO A 402 10.91 25.19 20.20
N ASP A 403 11.04 26.47 20.53
CA ASP A 403 10.41 27.08 21.72
C ASP A 403 8.89 26.84 21.79
N TYR A 404 8.22 26.88 20.64
CA TYR A 404 6.77 26.70 20.56
C TYR A 404 6.32 25.25 20.75
N LEU A 405 7.24 24.28 20.81
CA LEU A 405 7.00 22.88 21.16
C LEU A 405 7.56 22.49 22.54
N ILE A 406 8.25 23.39 23.26
CA ILE A 406 8.74 23.08 24.63
C ILE A 406 7.57 22.64 25.52
N GLY A 407 7.69 21.49 26.15
CA GLY A 407 6.64 20.88 26.99
C GLY A 407 5.73 19.88 26.26
N ASN A 408 5.80 19.81 24.93
CA ASN A 408 5.23 18.68 24.18
C ASN A 408 6.13 17.46 24.29
N SER A 409 5.55 16.26 24.16
CA SER A 409 6.32 15.01 24.06
C SER A 409 7.20 15.02 22.81
N THR A 410 8.34 14.33 22.87
CA THR A 410 9.29 14.31 21.74
C THR A 410 8.77 13.48 20.56
N SER A 411 8.02 12.41 20.81
CA SER A 411 7.48 11.50 19.80
C SER A 411 6.22 10.79 20.30
N LEU A 412 5.54 10.08 19.39
CA LEU A 412 4.37 9.25 19.73
C LEU A 412 4.68 8.25 20.86
N VAL A 413 5.80 7.53 20.77
CA VAL A 413 6.14 6.46 21.72
C VAL A 413 6.58 6.98 23.09
N THR A 414 6.95 8.27 23.18
CA THR A 414 7.25 8.92 24.46
C THR A 414 6.03 9.58 25.09
N ASP A 415 4.95 9.79 24.33
CA ASP A 415 3.69 10.37 24.78
C ASP A 415 3.06 9.55 25.93
N PRO A 416 2.78 10.16 27.10
CA PRO A 416 2.08 9.50 28.19
C PRO A 416 0.71 8.92 27.79
N GLU A 417 0.00 9.56 26.85
CA GLU A 417 -1.26 9.07 26.31
C GLU A 417 -1.09 7.75 25.56
N PHE A 418 -0.07 7.69 24.69
CA PHE A 418 0.24 6.50 23.93
C PHE A 418 0.66 5.35 24.85
N LYS A 419 1.47 5.64 25.87
CA LYS A 419 1.92 4.66 26.87
C LYS A 419 0.76 4.12 27.71
N GLU A 420 -0.18 4.97 28.10
CA GLU A 420 -1.37 4.54 28.83
C GLU A 420 -2.25 3.63 27.97
N LEU A 421 -2.38 3.97 26.68
CA LEU A 421 -3.18 3.18 25.75
C LEU A 421 -2.50 1.87 25.32
N ASN A 422 -1.17 1.84 25.29
CA ASN A 422 -0.35 0.72 24.83
C ASN A 422 0.71 0.31 25.89
N PRO A 423 0.31 -0.18 27.08
CA PRO A 423 1.26 -0.46 28.17
C PRO A 423 2.25 -1.60 27.87
N GLY A 424 1.94 -2.45 26.89
CA GLY A 424 2.81 -3.54 26.40
C GLY A 424 3.63 -3.19 25.15
N PHE A 425 3.60 -1.94 24.69
CA PHE A 425 4.37 -1.54 23.52
C PHE A 425 5.88 -1.67 23.80
N PRO A 426 6.66 -2.32 22.92
CA PRO A 426 8.08 -2.52 23.17
C PRO A 426 8.85 -1.20 23.15
N ARG A 427 9.94 -1.14 23.92
CA ARG A 427 10.88 -0.02 23.83
C ARG A 427 11.62 -0.10 22.50
N LEU A 428 11.54 0.96 21.71
CA LEU A 428 12.32 1.11 20.48
C LEU A 428 13.71 1.62 20.85
N THR A 429 14.77 1.00 20.30
CA THR A 429 16.17 1.42 20.49
C THR A 429 16.67 2.13 19.24
N ASN A 430 17.38 3.25 19.40
CA ASN A 430 18.11 4.02 18.37
C ASN A 430 17.28 4.70 17.25
N HIS A 431 16.13 4.14 16.83
CA HIS A 431 15.22 4.77 15.86
C HIS A 431 13.80 4.78 16.41
N GLN A 432 13.26 5.99 16.60
CA GLN A 432 11.89 6.19 17.06
C GLN A 432 10.95 6.21 15.85
N LEU A 433 9.69 5.85 16.08
CA LEU A 433 8.60 6.17 15.16
C LEU A 433 8.43 7.70 15.16
N ARG A 434 8.76 8.36 14.04
CA ARG A 434 8.99 9.82 13.95
C ARG A 434 8.05 10.58 13.02
N SER A 435 7.20 9.90 12.25
CA SER A 435 6.10 10.56 11.54
C SER A 435 5.02 9.55 11.14
N LEU A 436 3.86 10.11 10.79
CA LEU A 436 2.79 9.41 10.09
C LEU A 436 2.85 9.84 8.62
N MET A 437 3.32 8.96 7.74
CA MET A 437 3.35 9.23 6.30
C MET A 437 1.93 9.42 5.77
N VAL A 438 1.77 10.40 4.89
CA VAL A 438 0.49 10.80 4.31
C VAL A 438 0.65 11.17 2.84
N PRO A 439 -0.36 10.93 2.00
CA PRO A 439 -0.30 11.28 0.58
C PRO A 439 -0.36 12.78 0.35
N LEU A 440 0.27 13.24 -0.73
CA LEU A 440 0.20 14.64 -1.18
C LEU A 440 -1.16 14.99 -1.79
N GLN A 441 -1.79 14.01 -2.46
CA GLN A 441 -2.97 14.24 -3.28
C GLN A 441 -4.19 14.63 -2.42
N SER A 442 -4.92 15.67 -2.85
CA SER A 442 -6.23 16.03 -2.29
C SER A 442 -7.25 14.92 -2.59
N SER A 443 -7.99 14.49 -1.58
CA SER A 443 -8.99 13.42 -1.69
C SER A 443 -10.11 13.59 -0.64
N ASP A 444 -11.31 13.18 -1.01
CA ASP A 444 -12.43 13.09 -0.05
C ASP A 444 -12.15 12.05 1.05
N THR A 445 -11.32 11.05 0.77
CA THR A 445 -10.96 10.02 1.76
C THR A 445 -10.17 10.64 2.92
N THR A 446 -9.30 11.62 2.66
CA THR A 446 -8.63 12.43 3.68
C THR A 446 -9.62 13.13 4.61
N ARG A 447 -10.74 13.62 4.06
CA ARG A 447 -11.80 14.25 4.86
C ARG A 447 -12.44 13.27 5.85
N ILE A 448 -12.46 11.97 5.57
CA ILE A 448 -12.95 10.95 6.51
C ILE A 448 -12.05 10.91 7.76
N VAL A 449 -10.73 10.99 7.59
CA VAL A 449 -9.78 11.06 8.71
C VAL A 449 -10.02 12.31 9.54
N TRP A 450 -10.09 13.49 8.91
CA TRP A 450 -10.37 14.74 9.62
C TRP A 450 -11.72 14.71 10.35
N ASN A 451 -12.78 14.17 9.73
CA ASN A 451 -14.08 14.00 10.38
C ASN A 451 -14.01 13.04 11.58
N TRP A 452 -13.19 11.98 11.52
CA TRP A 452 -12.95 11.09 12.65
C TRP A 452 -12.22 11.81 13.79
N LEU A 453 -11.17 12.57 13.48
CA LEU A 453 -10.45 13.41 14.44
C LEU A 453 -11.39 14.41 15.11
N GLN A 454 -12.17 15.10 14.30
CA GLN A 454 -13.12 16.08 14.79
C GLN A 454 -14.20 15.41 15.61
N SER A 455 -14.70 14.21 15.27
CA SER A 455 -15.81 13.57 16.00
C SER A 455 -15.53 13.37 17.50
N ASP A 456 -14.28 13.17 17.89
CA ASP A 456 -13.85 12.96 19.27
C ASP A 456 -13.60 14.29 20.00
N ALA A 457 -14.19 14.44 21.19
CA ALA A 457 -14.15 15.71 21.93
C ALA A 457 -12.72 16.09 22.38
N ASP A 458 -11.91 15.11 22.76
CA ASP A 458 -10.54 15.31 23.22
C ASP A 458 -9.64 15.76 22.07
N ALA A 459 -9.79 15.12 20.90
CA ALA A 459 -9.06 15.49 19.69
C ALA A 459 -9.51 16.84 19.13
N ARG A 460 -10.81 17.11 19.05
CA ARG A 460 -11.34 18.41 18.64
C ARG A 460 -10.84 19.53 19.56
N GLY A 461 -10.85 19.31 20.87
CA GLY A 461 -10.31 20.26 21.84
C GLY A 461 -8.81 20.52 21.65
N PHE A 462 -8.03 19.47 21.36
CA PHE A 462 -6.61 19.62 21.05
C PHE A 462 -6.39 20.44 19.76
N LEU A 463 -7.12 20.12 18.68
CA LEU A 463 -7.07 20.84 17.41
C LEU A 463 -7.48 22.32 17.55
N SER A 464 -8.33 22.65 18.53
CA SER A 464 -8.70 24.04 18.84
C SER A 464 -7.69 24.76 19.76
N GLY A 465 -6.58 24.12 20.12
CA GLY A 465 -5.53 24.69 20.97
C GLY A 465 -5.64 24.38 22.46
N THR A 466 -6.64 23.60 22.89
CA THR A 466 -6.76 23.17 24.30
C THR A 466 -5.62 22.20 24.62
N LYS A 467 -4.96 22.40 25.76
CA LYS A 467 -3.95 21.45 26.22
C LYS A 467 -4.59 20.11 26.54
N ASP A 468 -3.92 19.02 26.22
CA ASP A 468 -4.31 17.72 26.74
C ASP A 468 -4.06 17.63 28.26
N ARG A 469 -4.50 16.53 28.89
CA ARG A 469 -4.34 16.34 30.34
C ARG A 469 -2.89 16.20 30.82
N TRP A 470 -1.92 16.05 29.91
CA TRP A 470 -0.49 16.00 30.21
C TRP A 470 0.23 17.31 29.85
N GLY A 471 -0.49 18.31 29.34
CA GLY A 471 0.01 19.64 29.04
C GLY A 471 0.49 19.83 27.60
N MET A 472 0.39 18.83 26.72
CA MET A 472 0.72 19.01 25.30
C MET A 472 -0.26 19.96 24.63
N ARG A 473 0.22 20.74 23.68
CA ARG A 473 -0.56 21.68 22.86
C ARG A 473 -0.36 21.41 21.38
N VAL A 474 -1.33 21.79 20.55
CA VAL A 474 -1.18 21.76 19.09
C VAL A 474 -0.02 22.67 18.68
N ASN A 475 0.73 22.27 17.65
CA ASN A 475 1.69 23.12 16.98
C ASN A 475 1.01 24.42 16.52
N ARG A 476 1.55 25.57 16.93
CA ARG A 476 0.93 26.88 16.70
C ARG A 476 0.72 27.19 15.22
N TYR A 477 1.55 26.68 14.32
CA TYR A 477 1.43 26.93 12.88
C TYR A 477 0.16 26.33 12.27
N PHE A 478 -0.50 25.40 12.96
CA PHE A 478 -1.76 24.79 12.53
C PHE A 478 -3.00 25.50 13.09
N GLN A 479 -2.85 26.47 14.00
CA GLN A 479 -4.01 27.13 14.65
C GLN A 479 -4.84 27.95 13.66
N ASP A 480 -4.19 28.62 12.71
CA ASP A 480 -4.87 29.46 11.71
C ASP A 480 -5.71 28.66 10.70
N LEU A 481 -5.44 27.35 10.58
CA LEU A 481 -6.19 26.44 9.70
C LEU A 481 -7.56 26.05 10.28
N LYS A 482 -7.82 26.36 11.56
CA LYS A 482 -9.10 26.08 12.25
C LYS A 482 -9.55 24.63 12.11
N LEU A 483 -8.61 23.69 12.24
CA LEU A 483 -8.81 22.26 11.96
C LEU A 483 -9.93 21.60 12.78
N ALA A 484 -10.29 22.15 13.94
CA ALA A 484 -11.38 21.63 14.78
C ALA A 484 -12.78 21.84 14.15
N GLU A 485 -12.94 22.84 13.29
CA GLU A 485 -14.24 23.26 12.71
C GLU A 485 -14.26 23.13 11.18
N ASN A 486 -13.09 23.06 10.54
CA ASN A 486 -12.99 22.98 9.10
C ASN A 486 -13.43 21.60 8.57
N SER A 487 -14.63 21.54 7.99
CA SER A 487 -15.23 20.32 7.44
C SER A 487 -14.89 20.06 5.97
N THR A 488 -14.09 20.94 5.33
CA THR A 488 -13.73 20.85 3.91
C THR A 488 -12.29 20.40 3.69
N LEU A 489 -11.60 19.90 4.72
CA LEU A 489 -10.22 19.44 4.61
C LEU A 489 -10.14 18.16 3.78
N THR A 490 -9.39 18.22 2.67
CA THR A 490 -9.15 17.10 1.75
C THR A 490 -7.67 16.78 1.56
N ASP A 491 -6.78 17.49 2.25
CA ASP A 491 -5.33 17.29 2.24
C ASP A 491 -4.75 17.18 3.66
N TYR A 492 -3.43 16.96 3.73
CA TYR A 492 -2.67 16.91 4.99
C TYR A 492 -1.65 18.04 5.03
N PRO A 493 -1.97 19.22 5.57
CA PRO A 493 -1.08 20.37 5.54
C PRO A 493 0.21 20.11 6.32
N LYS A 494 1.36 20.50 5.76
CA LYS A 494 2.67 20.57 6.45
C LYS A 494 3.16 22.01 6.46
N VAL A 495 2.70 22.77 7.46
CA VAL A 495 2.80 24.25 7.49
C VAL A 495 3.86 24.82 8.43
N ASP A 496 4.57 23.97 9.17
CA ASP A 496 5.66 24.41 10.05
C ASP A 496 6.90 24.83 9.23
N PRO A 497 7.37 26.09 9.32
CA PRO A 497 8.48 26.60 8.51
C PRO A 497 9.87 26.27 9.09
N THR A 498 9.96 25.44 10.13
CA THR A 498 11.22 25.15 10.81
C THR A 498 12.22 24.48 9.87
N THR A 499 13.46 24.99 9.90
CA THR A 499 14.61 24.41 9.20
C THR A 499 15.65 23.97 10.23
N THR A 500 16.31 22.86 9.95
CA THR A 500 17.29 22.23 10.85
C THR A 500 18.56 21.89 10.08
N PRO A 501 19.77 22.08 10.65
CA PRO A 501 21.00 21.59 10.05
C PRO A 501 20.93 20.09 9.70
N ALA A 502 21.46 19.71 8.54
CA ALA A 502 21.57 18.34 8.11
C ALA A 502 22.35 17.46 9.11
N LEU A 503 22.03 16.17 9.14
CA LEU A 503 22.82 15.21 9.88
C LEU A 503 24.16 14.99 9.15
N GLY A 504 25.26 15.22 9.85
CA GLY A 504 26.61 15.17 9.28
C GLY A 504 27.27 16.56 9.16
N ASN A 505 28.58 16.62 9.41
CA ASN A 505 29.35 17.86 9.39
C ASN A 505 29.99 18.05 8.01
N GLY A 506 29.25 18.67 7.10
CA GLY A 506 29.66 18.88 5.72
C GLY A 506 29.89 20.33 5.32
N THR A 507 30.64 20.56 4.22
CA THR A 507 30.87 21.88 3.62
C THR A 507 30.53 21.85 2.12
N PRO A 508 29.66 22.74 1.61
CA PRO A 508 28.86 23.73 2.37
C PRO A 508 27.85 23.05 3.30
N PRO A 509 27.44 23.71 4.41
CA PRO A 509 26.41 23.19 5.28
C PRO A 509 25.07 23.15 4.56
N LEU A 510 24.30 22.07 4.76
CA LEU A 510 22.93 21.94 4.27
C LEU A 510 21.96 21.93 5.45
N SER A 511 20.70 22.25 5.19
CA SER A 511 19.61 22.18 6.16
C SER A 511 18.41 21.48 5.53
N TYR A 512 17.61 20.82 6.35
CA TYR A 512 16.37 20.15 5.96
C TYR A 512 15.16 20.83 6.63
N ALA A 513 14.02 20.75 5.98
CA ALA A 513 12.72 21.18 6.48
C ALA A 513 11.83 19.96 6.79
N ILE A 514 10.60 20.22 7.22
CA ILE A 514 9.66 19.14 7.58
C ILE A 514 9.34 18.20 6.42
N THR A 515 9.30 18.72 5.18
CA THR A 515 9.06 17.90 3.98
C THR A 515 10.26 17.03 3.60
N ASP A 516 11.45 17.37 4.07
CA ASP A 516 12.63 16.51 3.93
C ASP A 516 12.66 15.43 5.02
N LEU A 517 12.22 15.74 6.25
CA LEU A 517 12.17 14.82 7.39
C LEU A 517 11.00 13.82 7.30
N ASP A 518 9.86 14.31 6.83
CA ASP A 518 8.59 13.62 6.65
C ASP A 518 8.04 14.00 5.27
N PRO A 519 8.56 13.40 4.18
CA PRO A 519 8.05 13.65 2.84
C PRO A 519 6.63 13.11 2.66
N TYR A 520 5.89 13.65 1.71
CA TYR A 520 4.62 13.05 1.29
C TYR A 520 4.87 11.73 0.54
N THR A 521 3.89 10.84 0.63
CA THR A 521 3.79 9.71 -0.31
C THR A 521 3.10 10.19 -1.58
N ALA A 522 3.36 9.51 -2.70
CA ALA A 522 2.69 9.82 -3.96
C ALA A 522 1.17 9.60 -3.83
N ASP A 523 0.81 8.49 -3.20
CA ASP A 523 -0.56 8.04 -2.95
C ASP A 523 -0.61 7.07 -1.74
N LEU A 524 -1.76 6.47 -1.45
CA LEU A 524 -1.94 5.53 -0.34
C LEU A 524 -1.17 4.22 -0.58
N HIS A 525 -1.07 3.77 -1.84
CA HIS A 525 -0.34 2.59 -2.24
C HIS A 525 1.18 2.72 -2.00
N ASP A 526 1.77 3.84 -2.44
CA ASP A 526 3.18 4.19 -2.18
C ASP A 526 3.44 4.29 -0.67
N GLY A 527 2.50 4.82 0.11
CA GLY A 527 2.57 4.80 1.57
C GLY A 527 2.65 3.38 2.15
N ALA A 528 1.88 2.44 1.60
CA ALA A 528 1.95 1.04 2.00
C ALA A 528 3.28 0.39 1.62
N LEU A 529 3.77 0.64 0.41
CA LEU A 529 5.05 0.11 -0.08
C LEU A 529 6.24 0.63 0.75
N ARG A 530 6.30 1.94 1.00
CA ARG A 530 7.31 2.56 1.88
C ARG A 530 7.25 2.01 3.30
N THR A 531 6.04 1.79 3.81
CA THR A 531 5.84 1.15 5.12
C THR A 531 6.39 -0.27 5.12
N ARG A 532 6.11 -1.09 4.09
CA ARG A 532 6.65 -2.47 3.96
C ARG A 532 8.17 -2.49 3.96
N ARG A 533 8.79 -1.56 3.24
CA ARG A 533 10.25 -1.44 3.16
C ARG A 533 10.87 -0.91 4.45
N GLY A 534 10.06 -0.33 5.34
CA GLY A 534 10.52 0.27 6.58
C GLY A 534 11.26 1.58 6.38
N ASN A 535 10.97 2.30 5.30
CA ASN A 535 11.65 3.53 4.91
C ASN A 535 10.62 4.62 4.59
N ASN A 536 10.71 5.76 5.27
CA ASN A 536 9.87 6.92 4.96
C ASN A 536 10.45 7.84 3.89
N THR A 537 11.57 7.45 3.28
CA THR A 537 12.32 8.14 2.21
C THR A 537 12.74 9.57 2.55
N ARG A 538 12.84 9.90 3.85
CA ARG A 538 13.31 11.21 4.30
C ARG A 538 14.72 11.50 3.79
N THR A 539 15.07 12.76 3.54
CA THR A 539 16.39 13.17 3.05
C THR A 539 17.01 14.17 4.01
N ILE A 540 17.68 13.66 5.05
CA ILE A 540 18.22 14.49 6.15
C ILE A 540 19.73 14.32 6.35
N GLN A 541 20.35 13.35 5.68
CA GLN A 541 21.79 13.08 5.79
C GLN A 541 22.54 13.92 4.77
N TRP A 542 23.60 14.58 5.21
CA TRP A 542 24.52 15.26 4.31
C TRP A 542 25.43 14.24 3.61
N GLN A 543 25.58 14.38 2.30
CA GLN A 543 26.56 13.65 1.51
C GLN A 543 27.38 14.60 0.63
N SER A 544 28.70 14.39 0.57
CA SER A 544 29.56 15.03 -0.43
C SER A 544 29.17 14.59 -1.84
N GLY A 545 29.40 15.43 -2.84
CA GLY A 545 29.22 15.01 -4.24
C GLY A 545 30.16 13.88 -4.64
N ASP A 546 29.73 13.06 -5.60
CA ASP A 546 30.47 11.87 -6.06
C ASP A 546 31.76 12.23 -6.83
N THR A 547 31.88 13.47 -7.30
CA THR A 547 33.07 14.03 -7.94
C THR A 547 33.39 15.40 -7.36
N ALA A 548 34.61 15.89 -7.58
CA ALA A 548 35.01 17.24 -7.18
C ALA A 548 34.12 18.36 -7.78
N GLN A 549 33.34 18.06 -8.84
CA GLN A 549 32.42 18.99 -9.48
C GLN A 549 30.95 18.83 -9.04
N SER A 550 30.60 17.73 -8.37
CA SER A 550 29.22 17.49 -7.95
C SER A 550 28.94 18.22 -6.62
N PRO A 551 27.85 18.99 -6.49
CA PRO A 551 27.52 19.65 -5.23
C PRO A 551 27.15 18.63 -4.16
N ALA A 552 27.36 18.99 -2.88
CA ALA A 552 26.81 18.24 -1.77
C ALA A 552 25.28 18.21 -1.83
N LYS A 553 24.68 17.12 -1.35
CA LYS A 553 23.23 16.90 -1.38
C LYS A 553 22.73 16.28 -0.09
N LEU A 554 21.43 16.43 0.15
CA LEU A 554 20.73 15.63 1.17
C LEU A 554 20.38 14.27 0.55
N ILE A 555 20.65 13.21 1.31
CA ILE A 555 20.29 11.84 0.94
C ILE A 555 19.45 11.18 2.01
N ASN A 556 18.82 10.08 1.61
CA ASN A 556 18.09 9.22 2.52
C ASN A 556 19.02 8.50 3.49
N ASP A 557 18.61 8.41 4.76
CA ASP A 557 19.20 7.46 5.69
C ASP A 557 18.56 6.09 5.50
N ALA A 558 19.28 5.21 4.79
CA ALA A 558 18.80 3.87 4.47
C ALA A 558 18.38 3.12 5.75
N PRO A 559 17.22 2.43 5.72
CA PRO A 559 16.72 1.70 6.86
C PRO A 559 17.65 0.54 7.24
N MET A 560 17.91 0.38 8.53
CA MET A 560 18.66 -0.76 9.04
C MET A 560 17.71 -1.88 9.46
N SER A 561 17.89 -3.08 8.89
CA SER A 561 17.14 -4.27 9.29
C SER A 561 17.31 -4.55 10.78
N GLY A 562 16.23 -4.92 11.46
CA GLY A 562 16.13 -5.06 12.91
C GLY A 562 15.90 -3.75 13.68
N GLN A 563 15.81 -2.60 12.99
CA GLN A 563 15.61 -1.27 13.60
C GLN A 563 14.61 -0.38 12.84
N ARG A 564 13.84 -0.96 11.90
CA ARG A 564 12.85 -0.23 11.09
C ARG A 564 11.63 0.13 11.94
N ALA A 565 11.20 1.40 11.86
CA ALA A 565 10.01 1.89 12.56
C ALA A 565 9.32 2.99 11.75
N VAL A 566 8.31 2.61 10.96
CA VAL A 566 7.55 3.52 10.09
C VAL A 566 6.05 3.25 10.17
N MET A 567 5.26 4.26 9.81
CA MET A 567 3.80 4.20 9.79
C MET A 567 3.25 5.13 8.71
N ALA A 568 2.15 4.74 8.09
CA ALA A 568 1.46 5.51 7.06
C ALA A 568 -0.06 5.42 7.19
N ILE A 569 -0.76 6.45 6.72
CA ILE A 569 -2.16 6.32 6.29
C ILE A 569 -2.15 5.68 4.91
N VAL A 570 -2.84 4.55 4.76
CA VAL A 570 -2.93 3.75 3.55
C VAL A 570 -4.38 3.32 3.33
N ASP A 571 -4.72 2.74 2.17
CA ASP A 571 -5.99 2.02 2.01
C ASP A 571 -5.89 0.59 2.56
N ALA A 572 -7.01 0.03 2.99
CA ALA A 572 -7.08 -1.32 3.56
C ALA A 572 -6.66 -2.42 2.56
N ALA A 573 -6.84 -2.21 1.26
CA ALA A 573 -6.45 -3.19 0.24
C ALA A 573 -4.94 -3.22 0.04
N SER A 574 -4.26 -2.07 -0.01
CA SER A 574 -2.80 -2.01 -0.03
C SER A 574 -2.19 -2.54 1.28
N ALA A 575 -2.82 -2.28 2.42
CA ALA A 575 -2.39 -2.85 3.70
C ALA A 575 -2.40 -4.39 3.68
N GLU A 576 -3.50 -5.00 3.22
CA GLU A 576 -3.61 -6.46 3.07
C GLU A 576 -2.66 -6.99 1.99
N ARG A 577 -2.60 -6.33 0.82
CA ARG A 577 -1.74 -6.69 -0.31
C ARG A 577 -0.28 -6.78 0.10
N TYR A 578 0.22 -5.83 0.90
CA TYR A 578 1.60 -5.85 1.39
C TYR A 578 1.74 -6.51 2.77
N GLY A 579 0.71 -7.17 3.30
CA GLY A 579 0.74 -7.88 4.58
C GLY A 579 1.08 -7.00 5.79
N LEU A 580 0.69 -5.73 5.77
CA LEU A 580 1.03 -4.73 6.79
C LEU A 580 0.19 -4.93 8.05
N THR A 581 0.83 -4.74 9.20
CA THR A 581 0.11 -4.65 10.46
C THR A 581 -0.62 -3.32 10.54
N THR A 582 -1.92 -3.35 10.88
CA THR A 582 -2.74 -2.15 11.05
C THR A 582 -3.00 -1.87 12.53
N ALA A 583 -2.99 -0.58 12.88
CA ALA A 583 -3.40 -0.12 14.21
C ALA A 583 -4.90 -0.32 14.39
N ALA A 584 -5.32 -0.71 15.59
CA ALA A 584 -6.72 -0.70 15.98
C ALA A 584 -7.12 0.75 16.32
N LEU A 585 -8.18 1.24 15.68
CA LEU A 585 -8.63 2.63 15.84
C LEU A 585 -9.82 2.71 16.76
N ARG A 586 -9.84 3.73 17.62
CA ARG A 586 -10.96 4.01 18.52
C ARG A 586 -12.19 4.44 17.73
N ASN A 587 -13.30 3.73 17.89
CA ASN A 587 -14.60 4.10 17.32
C ASN A 587 -15.43 4.95 18.31
N ALA A 588 -16.67 5.30 17.94
CA ALA A 588 -17.52 6.22 18.70
C ALA A 588 -17.92 5.69 20.10
N ASP A 589 -17.90 4.38 20.32
CA ASP A 589 -18.14 3.77 21.64
C ASP A 589 -16.85 3.66 22.48
N GLY A 590 -15.70 4.02 21.90
CA GLY A 590 -14.40 3.88 22.53
C GLY A 590 -13.74 2.51 22.32
N ASN A 591 -14.33 1.62 21.52
CA ASN A 591 -13.75 0.32 21.18
C ASN A 591 -12.62 0.49 20.15
N PHE A 592 -11.58 -0.33 20.24
CA PHE A 592 -10.48 -0.33 19.28
C PHE A 592 -10.69 -1.43 18.24
N VAL A 593 -10.89 -1.03 16.99
CA VAL A 593 -11.31 -1.91 15.90
C VAL A 593 -10.27 -1.87 14.79
N LYS A 594 -9.92 -3.04 14.22
CA LYS A 594 -9.07 -3.15 13.02
C LYS A 594 -9.93 -3.21 11.74
N PRO A 595 -9.41 -2.78 10.58
CA PRO A 595 -10.11 -2.97 9.32
C PRO A 595 -10.20 -4.47 8.99
N SER A 596 -11.37 -4.92 8.55
CA SER A 596 -11.66 -6.27 8.07
C SER A 596 -12.98 -6.23 7.30
N ALA A 597 -13.26 -7.22 6.45
CA ALA A 597 -14.53 -7.26 5.72
C ALA A 597 -15.76 -7.14 6.65
N ALA A 598 -15.71 -7.77 7.83
CA ALA A 598 -16.80 -7.71 8.81
C ALA A 598 -16.94 -6.33 9.47
N THR A 599 -15.83 -5.69 9.85
CA THR A 599 -15.84 -4.40 10.56
C THR A 599 -16.14 -3.23 9.61
N LEU A 600 -15.73 -3.33 8.33
CA LEU A 600 -16.14 -2.41 7.26
C LEU A 600 -17.65 -2.55 6.98
N THR A 601 -18.16 -3.79 6.84
CA THR A 601 -19.60 -4.04 6.65
C THR A 601 -20.42 -3.50 7.83
N ALA A 602 -19.91 -3.66 9.05
CA ALA A 602 -20.56 -3.15 10.26
C ALA A 602 -20.65 -1.61 10.24
N ASP A 603 -19.65 -0.90 9.73
CA ASP A 603 -19.68 0.56 9.64
C ASP A 603 -20.65 1.06 8.57
N VAL A 604 -20.72 0.39 7.41
CA VAL A 604 -21.69 0.72 6.35
C VAL A 604 -23.13 0.73 6.88
N ALA A 605 -23.46 -0.15 7.83
CA ALA A 605 -24.77 -0.20 8.47
C ALA A 605 -25.08 1.01 9.37
N THR A 606 -24.06 1.80 9.76
CA THR A 606 -24.21 3.01 10.59
C THR A 606 -24.31 4.30 9.78
N MET A 607 -23.88 4.26 8.51
CA MET A 607 -23.86 5.41 7.60
C MET A 607 -25.28 5.94 7.31
N ARG A 608 -25.34 7.23 6.96
CA ARG A 608 -26.59 7.88 6.53
C ARG A 608 -26.54 8.22 5.05
N PRO A 609 -27.70 8.23 4.37
CA PRO A 609 -27.82 8.86 3.06
C PRO A 609 -27.31 10.31 3.09
N SER A 610 -26.62 10.72 2.03
CA SER A 610 -26.22 12.10 1.80
C SER A 610 -27.46 12.97 1.61
N SER A 611 -27.37 14.22 2.07
CA SER A 611 -28.41 15.23 1.82
C SER A 611 -28.47 15.68 0.37
N GLU A 612 -27.36 15.53 -0.38
CA GLU A 612 -27.27 15.92 -1.79
C GLU A 612 -27.83 14.84 -2.72
N ASP A 613 -27.59 13.57 -2.39
CA ASP A 613 -28.16 12.43 -3.09
C ASP A 613 -28.38 11.27 -2.10
N ALA A 614 -29.65 10.93 -1.85
CA ALA A 614 -30.01 9.89 -0.89
C ALA A 614 -29.58 8.47 -1.31
N SER A 615 -29.12 8.28 -2.55
CA SER A 615 -28.52 7.02 -2.99
C SER A 615 -27.08 6.87 -2.53
N VAL A 616 -26.38 7.95 -2.16
CA VAL A 616 -25.00 7.88 -1.67
C VAL A 616 -24.98 7.87 -0.15
N LEU A 617 -24.44 6.81 0.45
CA LEU A 617 -24.15 6.76 1.89
C LEU A 617 -22.86 7.52 2.19
N LYS A 618 -22.93 8.43 3.17
CA LYS A 618 -21.79 9.23 3.61
C LYS A 618 -21.06 8.55 4.78
N PRO A 619 -19.71 8.46 4.74
CA PRO A 619 -18.91 8.08 5.90
C PRO A 619 -19.21 8.97 7.12
N ASP A 620 -19.49 8.35 8.27
CA ASP A 620 -19.88 9.06 9.50
C ASP A 620 -19.17 8.45 10.73
N PRO A 621 -17.89 8.78 10.94
CA PRO A 621 -17.09 8.19 12.03
C PRO A 621 -17.68 8.41 13.43
N ALA A 622 -18.50 9.46 13.61
CA ALA A 622 -19.18 9.75 14.88
C ALA A 622 -20.29 8.72 15.21
N ARG A 623 -20.71 7.92 14.23
CA ARG A 623 -21.74 6.88 14.38
C ARG A 623 -21.18 5.46 14.28
N ALA A 624 -19.89 5.31 14.01
CA ALA A 624 -19.17 4.04 14.01
C ALA A 624 -19.17 3.42 15.41
N LYS A 625 -20.14 2.55 15.70
CA LYS A 625 -20.38 1.92 17.02
C LYS A 625 -20.19 0.41 16.98
N GLY A 626 -20.06 -0.22 18.16
CA GLY A 626 -19.86 -1.66 18.29
C GLY A 626 -18.54 -2.10 17.66
N GLN A 627 -18.63 -2.89 16.58
CA GLN A 627 -17.49 -3.39 15.78
C GLN A 627 -17.28 -2.59 14.48
N ALA A 628 -17.98 -1.48 14.29
CA ALA A 628 -17.79 -0.61 13.14
C ALA A 628 -16.38 0.00 13.13
N TYR A 629 -15.70 -0.11 11.99
CA TYR A 629 -14.39 0.50 11.78
C TYR A 629 -14.55 1.94 11.27
N PRO A 630 -13.96 2.95 11.96
CA PRO A 630 -14.38 4.35 11.80
C PRO A 630 -13.93 5.04 10.51
N LEU A 631 -13.02 4.44 9.74
CA LEU A 631 -12.50 5.03 8.49
C LEU A 631 -12.99 4.28 7.24
N THR A 632 -14.18 3.69 7.30
CA THR A 632 -14.80 2.96 6.18
C THR A 632 -15.43 3.92 5.17
N ALA A 633 -15.38 3.56 3.89
CA ALA A 633 -16.07 4.23 2.81
C ALA A 633 -16.73 3.23 1.86
N VAL A 634 -17.86 3.66 1.26
CA VAL A 634 -18.46 2.99 0.12
C VAL A 634 -18.03 3.78 -1.12
N ALA A 635 -17.41 3.11 -2.08
CA ALA A 635 -17.09 3.70 -3.37
C ALA A 635 -18.25 3.54 -4.35
N TYR A 636 -18.60 4.61 -5.05
CA TYR A 636 -19.68 4.67 -6.02
C TYR A 636 -19.12 4.89 -7.42
N ALA A 637 -19.58 4.11 -8.39
CA ALA A 637 -19.49 4.47 -9.79
C ALA A 637 -20.58 5.50 -10.10
N ALA A 638 -20.17 6.75 -10.25
CA ALA A 638 -21.00 7.86 -10.65
C ALA A 638 -20.91 8.04 -12.18
N ALA A 639 -22.03 7.93 -12.88
CA ALA A 639 -22.04 7.99 -14.34
C ALA A 639 -23.13 8.90 -14.91
N SER A 640 -22.77 9.75 -15.86
CA SER A 640 -23.73 10.59 -16.57
C SER A 640 -24.63 9.75 -17.47
N VAL A 641 -25.94 9.99 -17.43
CA VAL A 641 -26.88 9.34 -18.37
C VAL A 641 -26.89 10.00 -19.76
N ASN A 642 -26.21 11.15 -19.90
CA ASN A 642 -26.11 11.91 -21.15
C ASN A 642 -24.79 11.60 -21.87
N GLN A 643 -24.65 10.34 -22.27
CA GLN A 643 -23.51 9.82 -23.03
C GLN A 643 -24.04 8.92 -24.14
N ASP A 644 -23.21 8.51 -25.10
CA ASP A 644 -23.66 7.67 -26.21
C ASP A 644 -24.23 6.33 -25.71
N ALA A 645 -25.20 5.78 -26.45
CA ALA A 645 -25.91 4.58 -26.02
C ALA A 645 -24.99 3.33 -25.90
N LYS A 646 -23.87 3.29 -26.61
CA LYS A 646 -22.91 2.18 -26.55
C LYS A 646 -22.08 2.26 -25.26
N ALA A 647 -21.57 3.44 -24.90
CA ALA A 647 -20.89 3.65 -23.63
C ALA A 647 -21.81 3.39 -22.43
N ARG A 648 -23.07 3.89 -22.45
CA ARG A 648 -24.04 3.61 -21.37
C ARG A 648 -24.22 2.12 -21.12
N LYS A 649 -24.38 1.34 -22.20
CA LYS A 649 -24.51 -0.13 -22.11
C LYS A 649 -23.26 -0.79 -21.56
N ALA A 650 -22.08 -0.33 -21.99
CA ALA A 650 -20.80 -0.87 -21.52
C ALA A 650 -20.58 -0.56 -20.03
N TYR A 651 -20.77 0.68 -19.58
CA TYR A 651 -20.69 1.06 -18.17
C TYR A 651 -21.78 0.40 -17.31
N ALA A 652 -23.00 0.23 -17.82
CA ALA A 652 -24.02 -0.53 -17.11
C ALA A 652 -23.61 -2.00 -16.92
N ARG A 653 -22.97 -2.63 -17.91
CA ARG A 653 -22.39 -3.98 -17.75
C ARG A 653 -21.24 -4.00 -16.74
N PHE A 654 -20.37 -2.99 -16.75
CA PHE A 654 -19.33 -2.82 -15.72
C PHE A 654 -19.95 -2.82 -14.31
N ILE A 655 -20.95 -1.97 -14.07
CA ILE A 655 -21.61 -1.85 -12.77
C ILE A 655 -22.28 -3.17 -12.37
N ARG A 656 -22.92 -3.87 -13.31
CA ARG A 656 -23.54 -5.19 -13.04
C ARG A 656 -22.51 -6.26 -12.70
N TYR A 657 -21.33 -6.24 -13.34
CA TYR A 657 -20.23 -7.13 -12.98
C TYR A 657 -19.72 -6.83 -11.57
N ALA A 658 -19.45 -5.54 -11.28
CA ALA A 658 -19.02 -5.07 -9.97
C ALA A 658 -20.02 -5.48 -8.88
N ALA A 659 -21.33 -5.30 -9.09
CA ALA A 659 -22.37 -5.70 -8.13
C ALA A 659 -22.69 -7.22 -8.12
N GLY A 660 -22.09 -7.99 -9.02
CA GLY A 660 -22.37 -9.39 -9.28
C GLY A 660 -21.17 -10.28 -8.97
N SER A 661 -20.60 -10.91 -10.00
CA SER A 661 -19.44 -11.81 -9.90
C SER A 661 -18.21 -11.14 -9.29
N GLY A 662 -18.06 -9.83 -9.50
CA GLY A 662 -16.98 -9.03 -8.95
C GLY A 662 -16.97 -8.93 -7.42
N GLN A 663 -18.04 -9.33 -6.72
CA GLN A 663 -18.12 -9.32 -5.24
C GLN A 663 -17.54 -10.57 -4.57
N THR A 664 -16.99 -11.52 -5.34
CA THR A 664 -16.36 -12.72 -4.78
C THR A 664 -15.00 -12.33 -4.21
N LEU A 665 -14.80 -12.42 -2.90
CA LEU A 665 -13.48 -12.15 -2.30
C LEU A 665 -12.44 -13.17 -2.77
N GLY A 666 -11.23 -12.69 -3.08
CA GLY A 666 -10.08 -13.55 -3.35
C GLY A 666 -8.97 -12.86 -4.13
N VAL A 667 -7.94 -13.63 -4.47
CA VAL A 667 -6.72 -13.15 -5.13
C VAL A 667 -6.71 -13.41 -6.64
N SER A 668 -7.71 -14.09 -7.20
CA SER A 668 -7.74 -14.44 -8.62
C SER A 668 -8.30 -13.30 -9.47
N ALA A 669 -7.84 -13.21 -10.73
CA ALA A 669 -8.38 -12.26 -11.69
C ALA A 669 -9.92 -12.35 -11.79
N GLY A 670 -10.57 -11.20 -11.62
CA GLY A 670 -12.02 -11.04 -11.60
C GLY A 670 -12.65 -10.99 -10.21
N GLN A 671 -11.91 -11.30 -9.16
CA GLN A 671 -12.39 -11.29 -7.77
C GLN A 671 -12.19 -9.92 -7.10
N LEU A 672 -12.90 -9.68 -6.00
CA LEU A 672 -12.69 -8.55 -5.11
C LEU A 672 -11.47 -8.84 -4.20
N PRO A 673 -10.39 -8.05 -4.24
CA PRO A 673 -9.23 -8.28 -3.39
C PRO A 673 -9.55 -8.23 -1.89
N PHE A 674 -8.68 -8.81 -1.06
CA PHE A 674 -8.74 -8.58 0.39
C PHE A 674 -8.48 -7.11 0.72
N GLY A 675 -8.96 -6.69 1.90
CA GLY A 675 -9.02 -5.28 2.31
C GLY A 675 -10.31 -4.57 1.92
N TYR A 676 -11.10 -5.18 1.03
CA TYR A 676 -12.46 -4.79 0.73
C TYR A 676 -13.48 -5.64 1.51
N ALA A 677 -14.72 -5.15 1.59
CA ALA A 677 -15.89 -5.93 1.99
C ALA A 677 -16.88 -6.08 0.82
N PRO A 678 -17.47 -7.28 0.62
CA PRO A 678 -18.55 -7.45 -0.34
C PRO A 678 -19.75 -6.57 -0.01
N LEU A 679 -20.36 -5.99 -1.04
CA LEU A 679 -21.57 -5.19 -0.91
C LEU A 679 -22.71 -6.00 -0.28
N PRO A 680 -23.37 -5.48 0.78
CA PRO A 680 -24.66 -5.97 1.26
C PRO A 680 -25.69 -6.10 0.14
N ALA A 681 -26.66 -7.01 0.32
CA ALA A 681 -27.68 -7.32 -0.69
C ALA A 681 -28.45 -6.09 -1.19
N GLN A 682 -28.77 -5.14 -0.31
CA GLN A 682 -29.45 -3.90 -0.67
C GLN A 682 -28.60 -2.99 -1.56
N GLN A 683 -27.31 -2.84 -1.27
CA GLN A 683 -26.40 -2.08 -2.13
C GLN A 683 -26.19 -2.76 -3.48
N ARG A 684 -26.12 -4.10 -3.54
CA ARG A 684 -26.08 -4.82 -4.82
C ARG A 684 -27.35 -4.61 -5.65
N LEU A 685 -28.51 -4.51 -5.01
CA LEU A 685 -29.76 -4.17 -5.70
C LEU A 685 -29.73 -2.74 -6.23
N GLN A 686 -29.34 -1.78 -5.39
CA GLN A 686 -29.17 -0.38 -5.76
C GLN A 686 -28.24 -0.22 -6.97
N ALA A 687 -27.08 -0.88 -6.97
CA ALA A 687 -26.13 -0.83 -8.07
C ALA A 687 -26.72 -1.33 -9.39
N ARG A 688 -27.50 -2.43 -9.36
CA ARG A 688 -28.22 -2.92 -10.55
C ARG A 688 -29.28 -1.93 -11.03
N THR A 689 -30.04 -1.33 -10.11
CA THR A 689 -31.02 -0.29 -10.46
C THR A 689 -30.37 0.93 -11.09
N ALA A 690 -29.21 1.37 -10.58
CA ALA A 690 -28.42 2.44 -11.16
C ALA A 690 -27.91 2.07 -12.57
N ALA A 691 -27.45 0.83 -12.77
CA ALA A 691 -27.06 0.33 -14.10
C ALA A 691 -28.23 0.32 -15.09
N ASP A 692 -29.43 -0.10 -14.66
CA ASP A 692 -30.64 -0.07 -15.49
C ASP A 692 -31.08 1.35 -15.85
N ALA A 693 -30.88 2.31 -14.94
CA ALA A 693 -31.12 3.72 -15.21
C ALA A 693 -30.08 4.30 -16.19
N LEU A 694 -28.80 3.93 -16.03
CA LEU A 694 -27.73 4.33 -16.95
C LEU A 694 -27.98 3.84 -18.36
N GLU A 695 -28.29 2.56 -18.51
CA GLU A 695 -28.53 1.94 -19.81
C GLU A 695 -29.71 2.59 -20.55
N ARG A 696 -30.80 2.90 -19.82
CA ARG A 696 -31.96 3.62 -20.38
C ARG A 696 -31.60 5.02 -20.89
N GLY A 697 -30.71 5.74 -20.19
CA GLY A 697 -30.35 7.12 -20.53
C GLY A 697 -31.38 8.15 -20.05
N ALA A 698 -31.22 9.40 -20.48
CA ALA A 698 -32.20 10.45 -20.21
C ALA A 698 -33.54 10.14 -20.88
N THR A 699 -34.64 10.18 -20.13
CA THR A 699 -35.99 10.19 -20.71
C THR A 699 -36.21 11.55 -21.37
N VAL A 700 -36.34 11.59 -22.70
CA VAL A 700 -36.75 12.81 -23.41
C VAL A 700 -38.20 13.09 -23.04
N THR A 701 -38.45 13.95 -22.06
CA THR A 701 -39.75 14.62 -21.94
C THR A 701 -39.79 15.69 -23.03
N GLY A 702 -40.28 15.33 -24.21
CA GLY A 702 -40.75 16.33 -25.16
C GLY A 702 -41.87 17.16 -24.51
N PRO A 703 -42.06 18.43 -24.90
CA PRO A 703 -43.25 19.17 -24.48
C PRO A 703 -44.48 18.35 -24.88
N PRO A 704 -45.57 18.36 -24.08
CA PRO A 704 -46.78 17.65 -24.48
C PRO A 704 -47.19 18.20 -25.84
N SER A 705 -47.08 17.38 -26.88
CA SER A 705 -47.72 17.66 -28.15
C SER A 705 -49.20 17.72 -27.82
N GLY A 706 -49.73 18.94 -27.73
CA GLY A 706 -51.16 19.20 -27.62
C GLY A 706 -51.80 18.57 -28.84
N GLY A 707 -52.35 17.36 -28.66
CA GLY A 707 -53.15 16.68 -29.65
C GLY A 707 -54.45 17.46 -29.82
N SER A 708 -54.43 18.45 -30.70
CA SER A 708 -55.65 18.96 -31.29
C SER A 708 -56.24 17.84 -32.15
N ASN A 709 -57.34 17.26 -31.66
CA ASN A 709 -58.26 16.48 -32.47
C ASN A 709 -58.68 17.32 -33.68
N GLN A 710 -58.19 16.97 -34.86
CA GLN A 710 -58.85 17.33 -36.10
C GLN A 710 -58.90 16.07 -36.95
N GLY A 711 -60.14 15.60 -37.13
CA GLY A 711 -60.43 14.34 -37.78
C GLY A 711 -60.13 14.39 -39.27
N ASP A 712 -59.92 13.21 -39.83
CA ASP A 712 -60.30 12.99 -41.22
C ASP A 712 -60.80 11.55 -41.41
N THR A 713 -61.97 11.46 -42.01
CA THR A 713 -62.67 10.24 -42.41
C THR A 713 -62.69 10.23 -43.93
N GLY A 714 -62.05 9.24 -44.55
CA GLY A 714 -62.22 8.98 -45.98
C GLY A 714 -61.09 8.17 -46.61
N GLY A 715 -61.31 6.87 -46.83
CA GLY A 715 -60.47 6.05 -47.72
C GLY A 715 -60.85 6.26 -49.21
N PRO A 716 -60.57 5.27 -50.08
CA PRO A 716 -59.26 4.77 -50.51
C PRO A 716 -59.06 4.95 -52.03
N GLY A 717 -57.81 4.92 -52.52
CA GLY A 717 -57.51 5.04 -53.94
C GLY A 717 -56.21 4.35 -54.36
N SER A 718 -56.36 3.35 -55.23
CA SER A 718 -55.36 2.48 -55.85
C SER A 718 -54.42 3.18 -56.86
N GLY A 719 -53.20 2.66 -57.03
CA GLY A 719 -52.38 2.93 -58.22
C GLY A 719 -51.00 2.26 -58.18
N ALA A 720 -50.80 1.25 -59.03
CA ALA A 720 -49.56 0.51 -59.24
C ALA A 720 -48.61 1.23 -60.23
N GLY A 721 -47.31 0.86 -60.21
CA GLY A 721 -46.47 0.91 -61.43
C GLY A 721 -45.02 1.41 -61.31
N THR A 722 -44.09 0.45 -61.20
CA THR A 722 -42.84 0.27 -61.99
C THR A 722 -41.76 1.37 -62.14
N GLY A 723 -40.53 1.03 -61.71
CA GLY A 723 -39.37 0.84 -62.61
C GLY A 723 -38.33 1.98 -62.73
N GLY A 724 -37.05 1.69 -62.44
CA GLY A 724 -35.91 2.53 -62.88
C GLY A 724 -34.60 2.35 -62.10
N THR A 725 -33.68 1.56 -62.65
CA THR A 725 -32.28 1.29 -62.24
C THR A 725 -31.24 2.28 -62.82
N SER A 726 -30.09 2.44 -62.16
CA SER A 726 -28.68 2.64 -62.65
C SER A 726 -27.92 3.64 -61.72
N SER A 727 -26.90 3.31 -60.93
CA SER A 727 -25.51 2.81 -61.16
C SER A 727 -24.43 3.89 -61.35
N GLY A 728 -23.34 3.78 -60.56
CA GLY A 728 -22.03 4.46 -60.71
C GLY A 728 -21.51 4.92 -59.33
N GLY A 729 -20.39 4.47 -58.73
CA GLY A 729 -19.25 3.68 -59.19
C GLY A 729 -18.02 4.58 -59.41
N GLY A 730 -17.01 4.53 -58.52
CA GLY A 730 -15.69 5.12 -58.80
C GLY A 730 -14.81 5.44 -57.59
N THR A 731 -13.74 4.67 -57.42
CA THR A 731 -12.70 4.66 -56.38
C THR A 731 -11.43 5.47 -56.73
N GLY A 732 -10.58 5.75 -55.73
CA GLY A 732 -9.15 6.08 -55.84
C GLY A 732 -8.75 7.16 -54.83
N GLY A 733 -7.64 7.15 -54.10
CA GLY A 733 -6.36 6.43 -54.16
C GLY A 733 -5.31 7.35 -53.50
N ALA A 734 -4.37 6.77 -52.76
CA ALA A 734 -3.50 7.43 -51.77
C ALA A 734 -2.29 8.22 -52.32
N SER A 735 -1.61 8.88 -51.36
CA SER A 735 -0.15 9.10 -51.21
C SER A 735 0.50 10.43 -51.63
N GLY A 736 1.45 10.89 -50.79
CA GLY A 736 2.58 11.73 -51.19
C GLY A 736 2.84 12.95 -50.28
N GLY A 737 3.93 12.93 -49.51
CA GLY A 737 4.30 13.98 -48.54
C GLY A 737 5.06 15.20 -49.10
N GLY A 738 5.44 16.12 -48.22
CA GLY A 738 6.65 16.94 -48.39
C GLY A 738 6.56 18.46 -48.15
N THR A 739 7.10 18.87 -46.99
CA THR A 739 8.06 19.98 -46.76
C THR A 739 7.71 21.47 -46.88
N GLY A 740 8.19 22.22 -45.85
CA GLY A 740 8.63 23.63 -45.87
C GLY A 740 7.57 24.64 -45.47
N GLY A 741 7.74 25.57 -44.53
CA GLY A 741 8.92 26.12 -43.86
C GLY A 741 8.77 27.66 -43.81
N GLY A 742 8.80 28.24 -42.59
CA GLY A 742 9.30 29.60 -42.38
C GLY A 742 8.30 30.74 -42.15
N ALA A 743 8.42 31.33 -40.95
CA ALA A 743 8.63 32.76 -40.69
C ALA A 743 7.56 33.49 -39.84
N THR A 744 7.94 33.67 -38.57
CA THR A 744 7.45 34.67 -37.61
C THR A 744 8.04 36.07 -37.90
N PRO A 745 7.43 37.12 -37.36
CA PRO A 745 8.18 38.28 -36.84
C PRO A 745 7.99 38.49 -35.32
N SER A 746 9.12 38.76 -34.65
CA SER A 746 9.31 39.37 -33.32
C SER A 746 8.69 40.78 -33.22
N ALA A 747 8.49 41.48 -32.09
CA ALA A 747 8.54 41.29 -30.62
C ALA A 747 7.97 42.57 -29.98
N SER A 748 7.48 42.51 -28.72
CA SER A 748 7.76 43.52 -27.67
C SER A 748 7.20 43.10 -26.30
N ASP A 749 7.95 43.48 -25.27
CA ASP A 749 7.97 43.01 -23.88
C ASP A 749 6.77 43.37 -22.98
N SER A 750 6.45 42.51 -21.99
CA SER A 750 6.71 42.77 -20.55
C SER A 750 5.93 41.83 -19.59
N ALA A 751 6.65 41.39 -18.53
CA ALA A 751 6.21 41.00 -17.18
C ALA A 751 5.71 39.55 -16.88
N ALA A 752 6.71 38.72 -16.51
CA ALA A 752 6.81 37.75 -15.41
C ALA A 752 5.55 37.24 -14.65
N ALA A 753 5.30 35.92 -14.77
CA ALA A 753 5.02 34.99 -13.67
C ALA A 753 5.23 33.55 -14.18
N VAL A 754 6.23 32.83 -13.66
CA VAL A 754 6.53 31.44 -14.06
C VAL A 754 6.10 30.48 -12.95
N SER A 755 5.01 29.77 -13.19
CA SER A 755 4.72 28.45 -12.62
C SER A 755 5.11 27.41 -13.68
N GLY A 756 5.98 26.46 -13.34
CA GLY A 756 6.40 25.40 -14.25
C GLY A 756 6.90 24.19 -13.50
N SER A 757 5.98 23.28 -13.16
CA SER A 757 6.28 21.91 -12.77
C SER A 757 6.84 21.17 -13.99
N ALA A 758 8.09 20.71 -13.89
CA ALA A 758 8.69 19.80 -14.86
C ALA A 758 8.41 18.33 -14.47
N PRO A 759 8.09 17.44 -15.42
CA PRO A 759 7.95 16.00 -15.17
C PRO A 759 9.33 15.36 -14.92
N PRO A 760 9.42 14.26 -14.15
CA PRO A 760 10.69 13.63 -13.81
C PRO A 760 11.33 12.98 -15.05
N SER A 761 12.55 13.42 -15.36
CA SER A 761 13.38 12.92 -16.45
C SER A 761 14.08 11.62 -16.07
N SER A 762 14.02 10.66 -17.00
CA SER A 762 14.90 9.52 -17.20
C SER A 762 16.38 9.80 -16.87
N GLY A 763 17.04 8.85 -16.20
CA GLY A 763 18.44 8.92 -15.75
C GLY A 763 19.50 8.96 -16.87
N PRO A 764 20.77 9.22 -16.51
CA PRO A 764 21.86 9.34 -17.49
C PRO A 764 22.51 7.99 -17.81
N GLN A 765 23.05 7.93 -19.03
CA GLN A 765 23.89 6.87 -19.62
C GLN A 765 25.19 6.60 -18.87
#